data_AF-A0AAN9NBP4-F1
#
_entry.id   AF-A0AAN9NBP4-F1
#
_cell.length_a   1.000
_cell.length_b   1.000
_cell.length_c   1.000
_cell.angle_alpha   90.00
_cell.angle_beta   90.00
_cell.angle_gamma   90.00
#
_symmetry.space_group_name_H-M   'P 1'
#
loop_
_entity.id
_entity.type
_entity.pdbx_description
1 polymer ?
#
loop_
_entity_poly.entity_id
_entity_poly.type
_entity_poly.pdbx_seq_one_letter_code
_entity_poly.pdbx_strand_id
1 'polypeptide(L)'
;MGLRNPSSIIDISCNDLDLGISDEYMFRHVCSYMCSAIKSDLSTLLQCTHTFRWVLHSRFPNPYPPTPRVPHQFAVLITCSALFPVPNSHPTRPDPTRSSQAPFSFSQAPFASGSQKRPLSSLHVAKAHWSRHWNPRMLSRLYNNLDRFLFSPHTTTNTTSHCQSGKVNKMAPNALFSVLFMLILLLLRPSASAHDYRDALRKSILFFEGQRSGKLPGDQRLRWRRDSALHDGATVGVDLSGGYYDAGDNIKFGFPMAFTTTMLSWSVLDFEKSMGAELGNALKAVRWGTDYLLKATARIGSGVVFVQVGDPYSDHNCWERPEDMDTMRTVFKIDGSHPGSDVAGETAAALAAASIVFRSRDPSYSTMLLNRAVAVFQFADSHRGAYSNSLRRAVCPFYCDVNGYQDELLWAAAWLHKASRRRQYREYIVKNEVVLRAGDTINEFGWDNKHAGINVLISKEVLMGRANYFASFKQNADQFICSTLPGISHPQVQYSPGGLIFKAGGSNMQHVTSLSFLLLAYSNYLSHANKVVPCGETTATPALLKHLAKRQVDYILGDNPLGMSYMVGYGPRYPQRIHHRASSLPSVAAHPARIGCKAGSRYFFSPNPNPNLLVGAVVGGPTNNTDSFPDSRPFFQQSEPTTYINAPLVGLLAFFSGHY
;
A
#
# COMPACT_ATOMS: atom_id res chain seq x y z
N MET A 1 61.23 -16.61 -9.02
CA MET A 1 60.88 -15.95 -7.74
C MET A 1 59.41 -15.60 -7.77
N GLY A 2 58.69 -15.76 -6.66
CA GLY A 2 57.22 -15.89 -6.66
C GLY A 2 56.44 -14.60 -6.88
N LEU A 3 55.36 -14.69 -7.64
CA LEU A 3 54.32 -13.66 -7.78
C LEU A 3 53.45 -13.64 -6.50
N ARG A 4 53.16 -12.46 -5.96
CA ARG A 4 52.08 -12.25 -4.99
C ARG A 4 50.99 -11.36 -5.62
N ASN A 5 49.75 -11.81 -5.57
CA ASN A 5 48.58 -11.02 -5.96
C ASN A 5 48.35 -9.86 -4.97
N PRO A 6 47.89 -8.69 -5.44
CA PRO A 6 47.21 -7.72 -4.61
C PRO A 6 45.71 -8.07 -4.53
N SER A 7 45.30 -8.73 -3.47
CA SER A 7 43.90 -8.86 -3.06
C SER A 7 43.70 -8.03 -1.81
N SER A 8 42.93 -6.96 -1.91
CA SER A 8 42.60 -6.08 -0.79
C SER A 8 41.62 -6.78 0.16
N ILE A 9 42.04 -6.92 1.42
CA ILE A 9 41.20 -7.41 2.51
C ILE A 9 40.73 -6.20 3.30
N ILE A 10 39.42 -6.14 3.61
CA ILE A 10 38.85 -5.16 4.52
C ILE A 10 38.42 -5.93 5.77
N ASP A 11 39.01 -5.59 6.91
CA ASP A 11 38.71 -6.21 8.20
C ASP A 11 37.92 -5.23 9.06
N ILE A 12 36.79 -5.68 9.60
CA ILE A 12 35.86 -4.83 10.38
C ILE A 12 35.76 -5.39 11.79
N SER A 13 36.30 -4.64 12.75
CA SER A 13 36.22 -4.92 14.18
C SER A 13 34.94 -4.31 14.75
N CYS A 14 34.16 -5.12 15.47
CA CYS A 14 32.91 -4.64 16.06
C CYS A 14 33.13 -3.74 17.31
N ASN A 15 34.36 -3.70 17.83
CA ASN A 15 34.70 -2.96 19.04
C ASN A 15 34.82 -1.44 18.78
N ASP A 16 34.96 -1.04 17.52
CA ASP A 16 35.08 0.36 17.10
C ASP A 16 33.71 1.05 16.90
N LEU A 17 32.60 0.34 17.16
CA LEU A 17 31.22 0.80 16.92
C LEU A 17 30.47 1.30 18.17
N ASP A 18 31.13 1.32 19.34
CA ASP A 18 30.63 1.77 20.66
C ASP A 18 29.11 1.58 20.89
N LEU A 19 28.68 0.31 20.88
CA LEU A 19 27.26 -0.07 20.81
C LEU A 19 26.48 0.10 22.11
N GLY A 20 27.15 0.36 23.25
CA GLY A 20 26.49 0.55 24.56
C GLY A 20 25.73 -0.67 25.12
N ILE A 21 25.98 -1.88 24.58
CA ILE A 21 25.27 -3.12 24.97
C ILE A 21 26.04 -3.84 26.08
N SER A 22 25.41 -4.04 27.24
CA SER A 22 25.98 -4.73 28.41
C SER A 22 25.74 -6.24 28.48
N ASP A 23 24.97 -6.80 27.54
CA ASP A 23 24.67 -8.24 27.44
C ASP A 23 25.50 -8.87 26.31
N GLU A 24 26.32 -9.88 26.64
CA GLU A 24 27.24 -10.49 25.68
C GLU A 24 26.54 -11.21 24.52
N TYR A 25 25.38 -11.84 24.77
CA TYR A 25 24.64 -12.56 23.75
C TYR A 25 24.03 -11.58 22.73
N MET A 26 23.44 -10.50 23.23
CA MET A 26 22.92 -9.40 22.42
C MET A 26 24.04 -8.68 21.66
N PHE A 27 25.19 -8.40 22.28
CA PHE A 27 26.33 -7.77 21.61
C PHE A 27 26.80 -8.61 20.42
N ARG A 28 27.01 -9.93 20.61
CA ARG A 28 27.40 -10.85 19.53
C ARG A 28 26.35 -10.94 18.41
N HIS A 29 25.06 -10.92 18.73
CA HIS A 29 23.98 -10.93 17.72
C HIS A 29 23.89 -9.61 16.93
N VAL A 30 23.94 -8.46 17.61
CA VAL A 30 23.91 -7.14 16.94
C VAL A 30 25.15 -6.95 16.06
N CYS A 31 26.33 -7.37 16.53
CA CYS A 31 27.55 -7.39 15.71
C CYS A 31 27.40 -8.24 14.44
N SER A 32 26.84 -9.46 14.57
CA SER A 32 26.60 -10.33 13.40
C SER A 32 25.64 -9.68 12.40
N TYR A 33 24.59 -9.02 12.88
CA TYR A 33 23.60 -8.32 12.05
C TYR A 33 24.22 -7.11 11.33
N MET A 34 24.98 -6.25 12.03
CA MET A 34 25.61 -5.08 11.42
C MET A 34 26.71 -5.46 10.42
N CYS A 35 27.53 -6.49 10.71
CA CYS A 35 28.48 -7.02 9.71
C CYS A 35 27.77 -7.58 8.47
N SER A 36 26.58 -8.16 8.60
CA SER A 36 25.78 -8.62 7.45
C SER A 36 25.22 -7.45 6.63
N ALA A 37 24.75 -6.38 7.29
CA ALA A 37 24.25 -5.18 6.62
C ALA A 37 25.36 -4.46 5.83
N ILE A 38 26.52 -4.23 6.47
CA ILE A 38 27.66 -3.55 5.84
C ILE A 38 28.20 -4.34 4.63
N LYS A 39 28.19 -5.69 4.70
CA LYS A 39 28.53 -6.54 3.55
C LYS A 39 27.53 -6.39 2.39
N SER A 40 26.24 -6.24 2.69
CA SER A 40 25.19 -5.99 1.68
C SER A 40 25.41 -4.64 0.97
N ASP A 41 25.60 -3.56 1.72
CA ASP A 41 25.76 -2.22 1.15
C ASP A 41 27.06 -2.07 0.32
N LEU A 42 28.18 -2.60 0.81
CA LEU A 42 29.45 -2.62 0.06
C LEU A 42 29.35 -3.44 -1.23
N SER A 43 28.63 -4.56 -1.22
CA SER A 43 28.40 -5.36 -2.43
C SER A 43 27.54 -4.62 -3.47
N THR A 44 26.60 -3.79 -3.00
CA THR A 44 25.74 -2.95 -3.84
C THR A 44 26.53 -1.80 -4.45
N LEU A 45 27.37 -1.12 -3.66
CA LEU A 45 28.29 -0.06 -4.12
C LEU A 45 29.28 -0.56 -5.19
N LEU A 46 29.79 -1.80 -5.06
CA LEU A 46 30.69 -2.42 -6.04
C LEU A 46 29.98 -2.79 -7.36
N GLN A 47 28.66 -3.00 -7.35
CA GLN A 47 27.90 -3.20 -8.60
C GLN A 47 27.64 -1.88 -9.33
N CYS A 48 27.38 -0.78 -8.60
CA CYS A 48 27.10 0.53 -9.18
C CYS A 48 28.29 1.17 -9.94
N THR A 49 29.54 0.86 -9.58
CA THR A 49 30.72 1.44 -10.24
C THR A 49 30.99 0.87 -11.64
N HIS A 50 30.39 -0.28 -12.00
CA HIS A 50 30.55 -0.89 -13.31
C HIS A 50 29.68 -0.26 -14.42
N THR A 51 28.73 0.62 -14.09
CA THR A 51 27.69 1.08 -15.03
C THR A 51 27.86 2.50 -15.57
N PHE A 52 28.86 3.27 -15.11
CA PHE A 52 29.09 4.66 -15.57
C PHE A 52 30.31 4.79 -16.51
N ARG A 53 30.06 4.77 -17.83
CA ARG A 53 30.99 5.37 -18.80
C ARG A 53 30.33 5.75 -20.14
N TRP A 54 30.66 6.97 -20.60
CA TRP A 54 30.33 7.61 -21.89
C TRP A 54 28.96 8.29 -22.04
N VAL A 55 28.93 9.62 -21.92
CA VAL A 55 28.72 10.56 -23.06
C VAL A 55 29.44 11.88 -22.76
N LEU A 56 30.35 12.31 -23.63
CA LEU A 56 30.71 13.73 -23.86
C LEU A 56 31.48 13.82 -25.19
N HIS A 57 31.12 14.79 -26.04
CA HIS A 57 31.59 14.88 -27.42
C HIS A 57 31.82 16.34 -27.82
N SER A 58 33.07 16.75 -28.02
CA SER A 58 33.40 17.94 -28.84
C SER A 58 34.89 18.15 -29.14
N ARG A 59 35.25 17.98 -30.43
CA ARG A 59 36.27 18.68 -31.26
C ARG A 59 37.79 18.33 -31.18
N PHE A 60 38.34 18.20 -32.40
CA PHE A 60 39.76 18.23 -32.86
C PHE A 60 40.61 16.93 -32.72
N PRO A 61 41.63 16.70 -33.61
CA PRO A 61 41.77 15.37 -34.24
C PRO A 61 43.16 14.66 -34.19
N ASN A 62 43.11 13.32 -34.09
CA ASN A 62 44.11 12.31 -34.55
C ASN A 62 45.54 12.31 -33.95
N PRO A 63 46.38 11.26 -34.15
CA PRO A 63 46.10 9.84 -34.47
C PRO A 63 46.80 8.83 -33.49
N TYR A 64 46.47 7.53 -33.58
CA TYR A 64 47.32 6.30 -33.42
C TYR A 64 46.47 5.05 -33.03
N PRO A 65 46.88 3.79 -33.38
CA PRO A 65 46.02 2.59 -33.41
C PRO A 65 45.97 1.78 -32.09
N PRO A 66 45.07 0.77 -31.96
CA PRO A 66 44.74 0.14 -30.68
C PRO A 66 45.57 -1.11 -30.33
N THR A 67 45.67 -1.40 -29.03
CA THR A 67 46.14 -2.68 -28.46
C THR A 67 45.05 -3.33 -27.57
N PRO A 68 45.04 -4.67 -27.43
CA PRO A 68 43.89 -5.40 -26.89
C PRO A 68 43.79 -5.35 -25.36
N ARG A 69 42.57 -5.30 -24.83
CA ARG A 69 42.30 -5.40 -23.38
C ARG A 69 41.99 -6.84 -22.97
N VAL A 70 42.68 -7.31 -21.94
CA VAL A 70 42.32 -8.50 -21.15
C VAL A 70 41.40 -8.05 -20.00
N PRO A 71 40.31 -8.78 -19.67
CA PRO A 71 39.48 -8.46 -18.51
C PRO A 71 40.11 -9.01 -17.22
N HIS A 72 40.41 -8.13 -16.26
CA HIS A 72 40.71 -8.52 -14.88
C HIS A 72 39.44 -8.47 -14.02
N GLN A 73 39.11 -9.59 -13.37
CA GLN A 73 38.17 -9.60 -12.25
C GLN A 73 38.93 -9.28 -10.96
N PHE A 74 38.39 -8.38 -10.14
CA PHE A 74 38.84 -8.14 -8.78
C PHE A 74 37.94 -8.90 -7.80
N ALA A 75 38.53 -9.55 -6.80
CA ALA A 75 37.82 -10.17 -5.68
C ALA A 75 38.26 -9.49 -4.37
N VAL A 76 37.30 -9.06 -3.56
CA VAL A 76 37.52 -8.45 -2.24
C VAL A 76 37.04 -9.43 -1.18
N LEU A 77 37.88 -9.69 -0.17
CA LEU A 77 37.55 -10.56 0.96
C LEU A 77 37.26 -9.69 2.20
N ILE A 78 36.14 -9.96 2.90
CA ILE A 78 35.72 -9.18 4.08
C ILE A 78 35.58 -10.10 5.30
N THR A 79 36.45 -9.91 6.29
CA THR A 79 36.45 -10.60 7.58
C THR A 79 35.81 -9.72 8.66
N CYS A 80 35.26 -10.37 9.71
CA CYS A 80 34.67 -9.70 10.87
C CYS A 80 35.12 -10.42 12.15
N SER A 81 35.39 -9.67 13.21
CA SER A 81 35.76 -10.19 14.54
C SER A 81 35.10 -9.38 15.66
N ALA A 82 34.90 -10.00 16.83
CA ALA A 82 34.19 -9.40 17.96
C ALA A 82 34.75 -9.90 19.32
N LEU A 83 35.01 -8.97 20.24
CA LEU A 83 35.50 -9.24 21.60
C LEU A 83 34.73 -8.35 22.60
N PHE A 84 34.17 -8.94 23.66
CA PHE A 84 33.30 -8.22 24.59
C PHE A 84 34.09 -7.26 25.51
N PRO A 85 33.69 -5.98 25.65
CA PRO A 85 34.38 -5.01 26.51
C PRO A 85 33.99 -5.14 27.99
N VAL A 86 34.93 -4.84 28.90
CA VAL A 86 34.75 -4.92 30.37
C VAL A 86 34.42 -3.53 30.95
N PRO A 87 33.41 -3.39 31.82
CA PRO A 87 32.97 -2.07 32.31
C PRO A 87 33.80 -1.50 33.47
N ASN A 88 33.99 -0.18 33.46
CA ASN A 88 34.59 0.62 34.56
C ASN A 88 33.51 1.39 35.36
N SER A 89 33.81 1.75 36.61
CA SER A 89 32.85 2.19 37.64
C SER A 89 32.62 3.71 37.78
N HIS A 90 31.41 4.05 38.25
CA HIS A 90 30.87 5.34 38.77
C HIS A 90 31.66 5.99 39.94
N PRO A 91 31.34 7.22 40.47
CA PRO A 91 30.05 7.95 40.55
C PRO A 91 30.12 9.47 40.13
N THR A 92 29.25 10.47 40.45
CA THR A 92 28.16 10.68 41.45
C THR A 92 27.14 11.78 40.99
N ARG A 93 26.19 12.20 41.85
CA ARG A 93 25.26 13.37 41.76
C ARG A 93 25.28 14.15 43.12
N PRO A 94 24.80 15.41 43.24
CA PRO A 94 23.39 15.64 43.66
C PRO A 94 22.71 16.98 43.22
N ASP A 95 21.45 17.17 43.66
CA ASP A 95 20.43 18.25 43.44
C ASP A 95 20.39 19.25 44.66
N PRO A 96 19.38 20.16 44.92
CA PRO A 96 18.36 20.91 44.13
C PRO A 96 18.16 22.42 44.57
N THR A 97 17.06 23.10 44.13
CA THR A 97 16.24 24.23 44.75
C THR A 97 15.91 25.43 43.80
N ARG A 98 14.87 26.30 43.92
CA ARG A 98 13.47 26.28 44.49
C ARG A 98 12.71 27.62 44.17
N SER A 99 11.37 27.61 43.98
CA SER A 99 10.40 28.76 44.08
C SER A 99 10.42 29.88 42.99
N SER A 100 9.41 30.76 42.75
CA SER A 100 8.15 31.10 43.47
C SER A 100 7.05 31.77 42.57
N GLN A 101 5.77 31.57 42.95
CA GLN A 101 4.60 32.50 43.05
C GLN A 101 3.95 33.28 41.85
N ALA A 102 2.67 33.65 42.07
CA ALA A 102 1.67 34.30 41.18
C ALA A 102 1.13 35.61 41.88
N PRO A 103 -0.09 36.18 41.65
CA PRO A 103 -1.12 36.08 40.60
C PRO A 103 -1.68 37.46 40.10
N PHE A 104 -2.69 37.50 39.22
CA PHE A 104 -3.68 38.62 39.10
C PHE A 104 -5.03 38.14 38.52
N SER A 105 -6.11 38.96 38.64
CA SER A 105 -7.53 38.53 38.52
C SER A 105 -8.47 39.58 37.87
N PHE A 106 -9.77 39.23 37.75
CA PHE A 106 -10.94 39.97 37.21
C PHE A 106 -11.13 40.06 35.67
N SER A 107 -12.34 40.23 35.10
CA SER A 107 -13.68 39.67 35.40
C SER A 107 -14.71 40.02 34.28
N GLN A 108 -15.83 39.27 34.21
CA GLN A 108 -17.14 39.62 33.63
C GLN A 108 -17.35 39.74 32.10
N ALA A 109 -18.62 39.53 31.73
CA ALA A 109 -19.28 39.64 30.41
C ALA A 109 -20.66 40.35 30.66
N PRO A 110 -21.71 40.28 29.81
CA PRO A 110 -21.84 40.09 28.35
C PRO A 110 -22.68 41.21 27.68
N PHE A 111 -22.92 41.18 26.36
CA PHE A 111 -24.12 41.81 25.74
C PHE A 111 -24.54 41.10 24.43
N ALA A 112 -25.78 41.35 23.95
CA ALA A 112 -26.49 40.50 22.99
C ALA A 112 -27.29 41.27 21.91
N SER A 113 -27.99 40.52 21.03
CA SER A 113 -28.97 40.91 19.99
C SER A 113 -28.43 41.45 18.64
N GLY A 114 -29.08 41.26 17.48
CA GLY A 114 -30.24 40.39 17.16
C GLY A 114 -30.93 40.68 15.79
N SER A 115 -31.76 39.72 15.31
CA SER A 115 -32.80 39.87 14.24
C SER A 115 -32.34 40.00 12.76
N GLN A 116 -33.12 39.70 11.69
CA GLN A 116 -34.32 38.86 11.45
C GLN A 116 -34.58 38.67 9.92
N LYS A 117 -35.05 37.48 9.45
CA LYS A 117 -36.04 37.21 8.34
C LYS A 117 -35.74 37.73 6.90
N ARG A 118 -36.30 37.23 5.76
CA ARG A 118 -37.35 36.25 5.36
C ARG A 118 -37.06 35.72 3.90
N PRO A 119 -37.84 34.77 3.30
CA PRO A 119 -37.47 34.02 2.07
C PRO A 119 -38.32 34.29 0.79
N LEU A 120 -37.81 33.79 -0.35
CA LEU A 120 -38.43 33.52 -1.68
C LEU A 120 -37.52 32.46 -2.38
N SER A 121 -37.89 31.63 -3.37
CA SER A 121 -39.16 31.25 -3.99
C SER A 121 -38.99 29.88 -4.71
N SER A 122 -40.09 29.25 -5.14
CA SER A 122 -40.15 27.95 -5.82
C SER A 122 -39.70 27.96 -7.29
N LEU A 123 -39.18 26.83 -7.80
CA LEU A 123 -39.25 26.52 -9.24
C LEU A 123 -39.49 25.01 -9.50
N HIS A 124 -40.44 24.72 -10.39
CA HIS A 124 -40.71 23.37 -10.94
C HIS A 124 -39.79 23.09 -12.15
N VAL A 125 -39.29 21.86 -12.31
CA VAL A 125 -38.95 21.31 -13.64
C VAL A 125 -39.34 19.81 -13.74
N ALA A 126 -40.12 19.52 -14.78
CA ALA A 126 -40.54 18.26 -15.38
C ALA A 126 -40.00 16.90 -14.84
N LYS A 127 -40.93 16.01 -14.50
CA LYS A 127 -40.77 14.55 -14.69
C LYS A 127 -41.08 14.21 -16.16
N ALA A 128 -40.15 13.57 -16.86
CA ALA A 128 -40.40 12.98 -18.18
C ALA A 128 -40.50 11.45 -18.07
N HIS A 129 -41.68 10.89 -18.35
CA HIS A 129 -41.86 9.46 -18.55
C HIS A 129 -41.35 9.07 -19.94
N TRP A 130 -40.50 8.04 -20.02
CA TRP A 130 -40.29 7.27 -21.25
C TRP A 130 -40.31 5.77 -20.93
N SER A 131 -41.46 5.15 -21.12
CA SER A 131 -41.61 3.70 -21.28
C SER A 131 -41.14 3.28 -22.67
N ARG A 132 -40.34 2.21 -22.79
CA ARG A 132 -40.26 1.42 -24.04
C ARG A 132 -40.03 -0.06 -23.74
N HIS A 133 -40.82 -0.89 -24.42
CA HIS A 133 -40.83 -2.34 -24.30
C HIS A 133 -39.55 -2.98 -24.87
N TRP A 134 -39.16 -4.13 -24.31
CA TRP A 134 -38.24 -5.06 -24.96
C TRP A 134 -39.03 -6.13 -25.74
N ASN A 135 -38.58 -6.38 -26.97
CA ASN A 135 -39.19 -7.33 -27.91
C ASN A 135 -38.42 -8.67 -27.86
N PRO A 136 -39.05 -9.81 -27.51
CA PRO A 136 -38.33 -11.09 -27.35
C PRO A 136 -37.73 -11.71 -28.63
N ARG A 137 -37.99 -11.16 -29.83
CA ARG A 137 -37.61 -11.80 -31.12
C ARG A 137 -36.20 -11.49 -31.64
N MET A 138 -35.30 -10.93 -30.82
CA MET A 138 -33.92 -10.65 -31.23
C MET A 138 -32.85 -11.61 -30.68
N LEU A 139 -33.24 -12.59 -29.84
CA LEU A 139 -32.33 -13.58 -29.26
C LEU A 139 -32.22 -14.91 -30.03
N SER A 140 -33.07 -15.16 -31.04
CA SER A 140 -33.03 -16.40 -31.85
C SER A 140 -32.24 -16.28 -33.16
N ARG A 141 -31.45 -15.21 -33.36
CA ARG A 141 -30.62 -14.98 -34.56
C ARG A 141 -29.11 -15.00 -34.32
N LEU A 142 -28.66 -15.26 -33.10
CA LEU A 142 -27.24 -15.36 -32.73
C LEU A 142 -26.77 -16.78 -32.40
N TYR A 143 -27.64 -17.79 -32.55
CA TYR A 143 -27.34 -19.19 -32.21
C TYR A 143 -27.21 -20.14 -33.43
N ASN A 144 -27.41 -19.64 -34.67
CA ASN A 144 -27.50 -20.45 -35.89
C ASN A 144 -26.39 -20.13 -36.93
N ASN A 145 -25.15 -19.85 -36.50
CA ASN A 145 -24.05 -19.49 -37.41
C ASN A 145 -22.71 -20.20 -37.08
N LEU A 146 -22.76 -21.42 -36.52
CA LEU A 146 -21.57 -22.23 -36.23
C LEU A 146 -21.59 -23.69 -36.74
N ASP A 147 -22.63 -24.09 -37.49
CA ASP A 147 -22.77 -25.44 -38.08
C ASP A 147 -22.81 -25.43 -39.62
N ARG A 148 -21.96 -24.60 -40.26
CA ARG A 148 -21.82 -24.57 -41.74
C ARG A 148 -20.39 -24.38 -42.24
N PHE A 149 -19.43 -25.08 -41.64
CA PHE A 149 -18.14 -25.36 -42.29
C PHE A 149 -17.64 -26.75 -41.89
N LEU A 150 -18.04 -27.76 -42.67
CA LEU A 150 -17.31 -28.98 -43.06
C LEU A 150 -18.31 -29.96 -43.72
N PHE A 151 -17.85 -30.75 -44.69
CA PHE A 151 -18.59 -31.77 -45.46
C PHE A 151 -19.63 -31.29 -46.50
N SER A 152 -19.17 -31.08 -47.73
CA SER A 152 -19.73 -31.80 -48.89
C SER A 152 -18.69 -31.90 -50.02
N PRO A 153 -18.67 -32.97 -50.86
CA PRO A 153 -17.54 -33.29 -51.73
C PRO A 153 -17.74 -32.86 -53.18
N HIS A 154 -16.66 -32.58 -53.93
CA HIS A 154 -16.69 -32.69 -55.40
C HIS A 154 -15.32 -33.01 -56.02
N THR A 155 -15.29 -34.18 -56.67
CA THR A 155 -14.68 -34.53 -57.97
C THR A 155 -13.36 -33.88 -58.43
N THR A 156 -12.39 -34.77 -58.71
CA THR A 156 -11.07 -34.55 -59.30
C THR A 156 -11.08 -34.20 -60.79
N THR A 157 -10.09 -33.41 -61.23
CA THR A 157 -9.57 -33.41 -62.61
C THR A 157 -8.04 -33.51 -62.59
N ASN A 158 -7.48 -34.31 -63.51
CA ASN A 158 -6.07 -34.70 -63.51
C ASN A 158 -5.11 -33.61 -63.99
N THR A 159 -3.93 -33.56 -63.36
CA THR A 159 -2.64 -33.46 -64.08
C THR A 159 -1.53 -34.13 -63.27
N THR A 160 -0.74 -34.98 -63.93
CA THR A 160 0.51 -35.63 -63.45
C THR A 160 1.61 -34.58 -63.18
N SER A 161 2.67 -34.81 -62.38
CA SER A 161 3.42 -36.05 -62.14
C SER A 161 4.26 -36.02 -60.82
N HIS A 162 4.76 -37.21 -60.44
CA HIS A 162 5.88 -37.50 -59.50
C HIS A 162 5.91 -36.88 -58.09
N CYS A 163 5.69 -37.72 -57.07
CA CYS A 163 6.65 -37.87 -55.96
C CYS A 163 6.54 -39.24 -55.27
N GLN A 164 7.49 -39.56 -54.39
CA GLN A 164 7.86 -40.91 -53.96
C GLN A 164 6.93 -41.56 -52.90
N SER A 165 7.02 -42.89 -52.78
CA SER A 165 6.30 -43.69 -51.78
C SER A 165 6.76 -43.43 -50.34
N GLY A 166 5.98 -42.67 -49.58
CA GLY A 166 6.15 -42.51 -48.13
C GLY A 166 5.45 -43.62 -47.33
N LYS A 167 6.17 -44.32 -46.45
CA LYS A 167 5.57 -45.30 -45.52
C LYS A 167 4.66 -44.58 -44.51
N VAL A 168 3.41 -45.06 -44.37
CA VAL A 168 2.53 -44.62 -43.28
C VAL A 168 3.00 -45.27 -41.97
N ASN A 169 3.72 -44.52 -41.15
CA ASN A 169 4.08 -44.96 -39.81
C ASN A 169 2.82 -44.98 -38.92
N LYS A 170 2.35 -46.18 -38.58
CA LYS A 170 1.35 -46.34 -37.50
C LYS A 170 1.94 -45.79 -36.20
N MET A 171 1.29 -44.79 -35.60
CA MET A 171 1.67 -44.32 -34.26
C MET A 171 1.60 -45.49 -33.28
N ALA A 172 2.67 -45.65 -32.48
CA ALA A 172 2.71 -46.67 -31.44
C ALA A 172 1.61 -46.40 -30.39
N PRO A 173 0.94 -47.45 -29.84
CA PRO A 173 -0.18 -47.28 -28.92
C PRO A 173 0.17 -46.44 -27.67
N ASN A 174 1.44 -46.47 -27.24
CA ASN A 174 1.93 -45.69 -26.12
C ASN A 174 1.84 -44.17 -26.35
N ALA A 175 2.00 -43.69 -27.60
CA ALA A 175 1.90 -42.27 -27.92
C ALA A 175 0.46 -41.76 -27.80
N LEU A 176 -0.52 -42.55 -28.26
CA LEU A 176 -1.94 -42.29 -28.07
C LEU A 176 -2.33 -42.27 -26.59
N PHE A 177 -1.78 -43.20 -25.79
CA PHE A 177 -2.04 -43.25 -24.35
C PHE A 177 -1.46 -42.01 -23.63
N SER A 178 -0.24 -41.56 -23.96
CA SER A 178 0.34 -40.34 -23.39
C SER A 178 -0.42 -39.08 -23.80
N VAL A 179 -0.88 -38.97 -25.05
CA VAL A 179 -1.70 -37.83 -25.51
C VAL A 179 -3.07 -37.83 -24.82
N LEU A 180 -3.71 -39.00 -24.69
CA LEU A 180 -4.99 -39.13 -23.98
C LEU A 180 -4.84 -38.84 -22.48
N PHE A 181 -3.76 -39.28 -21.85
CA PHE A 181 -3.47 -38.98 -20.44
C PHE A 181 -3.20 -37.48 -20.22
N MET A 182 -2.48 -36.82 -21.14
CA MET A 182 -2.30 -35.36 -21.12
C MET A 182 -3.62 -34.60 -21.33
N LEU A 183 -4.50 -35.08 -22.23
CA LEU A 183 -5.85 -34.54 -22.41
C LEU A 183 -6.73 -34.73 -21.16
N ILE A 184 -6.66 -35.90 -20.53
CA ILE A 184 -7.36 -36.18 -19.27
C ILE A 184 -6.82 -35.29 -18.14
N LEU A 185 -5.51 -35.07 -18.04
CA LEU A 185 -4.92 -34.12 -17.08
C LEU A 185 -5.30 -32.65 -17.37
N LEU A 186 -5.51 -32.28 -18.63
CA LEU A 186 -6.02 -30.95 -19.01
C LEU A 186 -7.52 -30.78 -18.65
N LEU A 187 -8.31 -31.85 -18.78
CA LEU A 187 -9.74 -31.89 -18.43
C LEU A 187 -9.99 -32.08 -16.91
N LEU A 188 -9.04 -32.67 -16.19
CA LEU A 188 -9.04 -32.82 -14.73
C LEU A 188 -8.46 -31.61 -13.99
N ARG A 189 -8.12 -30.52 -14.67
CA ARG A 189 -7.90 -29.25 -13.98
C ARG A 189 -9.20 -28.94 -13.22
N PRO A 190 -9.17 -28.78 -11.88
CA PRO A 190 -10.33 -28.27 -11.19
C PRO A 190 -10.66 -26.92 -11.85
N SER A 191 -11.89 -26.75 -12.32
CA SER A 191 -12.36 -25.42 -12.64
C SER A 191 -12.19 -24.61 -11.36
N ALA A 192 -11.30 -23.62 -11.39
CA ALA A 192 -11.07 -22.76 -10.25
C ALA A 192 -12.45 -22.20 -9.86
N SER A 193 -12.95 -22.63 -8.69
CA SER A 193 -14.27 -22.22 -8.24
C SER A 193 -14.27 -20.71 -8.19
N ALA A 194 -15.20 -20.07 -8.91
CA ALA A 194 -15.24 -18.62 -8.98
C ALA A 194 -15.22 -18.04 -7.56
N HIS A 195 -14.24 -17.19 -7.28
CA HIS A 195 -14.07 -16.60 -5.96
C HIS A 195 -15.29 -15.77 -5.58
N ASP A 196 -15.83 -15.99 -4.38
CA ASP A 196 -16.88 -15.12 -3.83
C ASP A 196 -16.27 -13.77 -3.42
N TYR A 197 -16.24 -12.83 -4.37
CA TYR A 197 -15.74 -11.47 -4.13
C TYR A 197 -16.64 -10.67 -3.18
N ARG A 198 -17.91 -11.08 -2.97
CA ARG A 198 -18.84 -10.40 -2.04
C ARG A 198 -18.50 -10.75 -0.60
N ASP A 199 -18.25 -12.03 -0.34
CA ASP A 199 -17.74 -12.50 0.95
C ASP A 199 -16.34 -11.92 1.23
N ALA A 200 -15.43 -11.97 0.25
CA ALA A 200 -14.11 -11.35 0.38
C ALA A 200 -14.19 -9.83 0.65
N LEU A 201 -15.07 -9.09 -0.03
CA LEU A 201 -15.30 -7.65 0.21
C LEU A 201 -15.76 -7.39 1.64
N ARG A 202 -16.79 -8.12 2.09
CA ARG A 202 -17.33 -8.03 3.46
C ARG A 202 -16.24 -8.29 4.50
N LYS A 203 -15.40 -9.30 4.28
CA LYS A 203 -14.27 -9.64 5.15
C LYS A 203 -13.21 -8.54 5.13
N SER A 204 -12.79 -8.07 3.96
CA SER A 204 -11.79 -7.00 3.81
C SER A 204 -12.21 -5.68 4.50
N ILE A 205 -13.52 -5.39 4.55
CA ILE A 205 -14.06 -4.24 5.31
C ILE A 205 -14.14 -4.55 6.81
N LEU A 206 -14.50 -5.78 7.19
CA LEU A 206 -14.56 -6.23 8.60
C LEU A 206 -13.20 -6.16 9.31
N PHE A 207 -12.10 -6.41 8.60
CA PHE A 207 -10.73 -6.26 9.11
C PHE A 207 -10.49 -4.90 9.79
N PHE A 208 -10.98 -3.80 9.20
CA PHE A 208 -10.82 -2.46 9.78
C PHE A 208 -11.45 -2.33 11.17
N GLU A 209 -12.51 -3.07 11.47
CA GLU A 209 -13.08 -3.10 12.83
C GLU A 209 -12.12 -3.72 13.84
N GLY A 210 -11.27 -4.64 13.40
CA GLY A 210 -10.23 -5.29 14.20
C GLY A 210 -9.05 -4.36 14.51
N GLN A 211 -8.80 -3.38 13.64
CA GLN A 211 -7.79 -2.34 13.81
C GLN A 211 -8.26 -1.12 14.63
N ARG A 212 -9.55 -0.98 14.97
CA ARG A 212 -10.06 0.23 15.65
C ARG A 212 -9.39 0.46 17.02
N SER A 213 -8.83 1.64 17.23
CA SER A 213 -8.36 2.13 18.52
C SER A 213 -9.40 3.09 19.12
N GLY A 214 -9.40 3.33 20.43
CA GLY A 214 -10.39 4.18 21.10
C GLY A 214 -11.63 3.41 21.60
N LYS A 215 -12.70 4.16 21.90
CA LYS A 215 -13.99 3.62 22.32
C LYS A 215 -14.76 3.05 21.13
N LEU A 216 -15.07 1.76 21.16
CA LEU A 216 -15.73 1.06 20.06
C LEU A 216 -17.23 1.38 20.00
N PRO A 217 -17.85 1.37 18.81
CA PRO A 217 -19.27 1.62 18.67
C PRO A 217 -20.09 0.38 19.07
N GLY A 218 -21.34 0.59 19.50
CA GLY A 218 -22.23 -0.50 19.95
C GLY A 218 -22.58 -1.54 18.87
N ASP A 219 -22.36 -1.22 17.60
CA ASP A 219 -22.58 -2.09 16.45
C ASP A 219 -21.31 -2.81 15.94
N GLN A 220 -20.20 -2.73 16.69
CA GLN A 220 -18.94 -3.46 16.43
C GLN A 220 -19.20 -4.97 16.22
N ARG A 221 -18.77 -5.48 15.06
CA ARG A 221 -18.98 -6.89 14.64
C ARG A 221 -17.89 -7.81 15.19
N LEU A 222 -16.63 -7.36 15.24
CA LEU A 222 -15.52 -8.12 15.86
C LEU A 222 -15.52 -7.96 17.39
N ARG A 223 -16.41 -8.70 18.06
CA ARG A 223 -16.69 -8.63 19.51
C ARG A 223 -15.57 -9.09 20.45
N TRP A 224 -14.48 -9.63 19.91
CA TRP A 224 -13.29 -10.00 20.69
C TRP A 224 -12.38 -8.79 20.97
N ARG A 225 -12.50 -7.71 20.19
CA ARG A 225 -11.93 -6.38 20.51
C ARG A 225 -12.79 -5.66 21.56
N ARG A 226 -12.18 -4.83 22.40
CA ARG A 226 -12.85 -3.87 23.30
C ARG A 226 -12.22 -2.49 23.20
N ASP A 227 -12.79 -1.56 23.97
CA ASP A 227 -12.30 -0.20 24.13
C ASP A 227 -10.82 -0.21 24.58
N SER A 228 -10.00 0.57 23.89
CA SER A 228 -8.56 0.73 24.16
C SER A 228 -8.14 2.18 23.93
N ALA A 229 -6.93 2.56 24.37
CA ALA A 229 -6.33 3.87 24.05
C ALA A 229 -7.19 5.10 24.42
N LEU A 230 -8.02 4.98 25.47
CA LEU A 230 -9.02 5.98 25.84
C LEU A 230 -8.42 7.31 26.34
N HIS A 231 -7.12 7.34 26.64
CA HIS A 231 -6.40 8.50 27.15
C HIS A 231 -5.33 9.04 26.17
N ASP A 232 -5.32 8.55 24.92
CA ASP A 232 -4.45 9.08 23.86
C ASP A 232 -4.65 10.60 23.71
N GLY A 233 -3.56 11.36 23.77
CA GLY A 233 -3.58 12.83 23.70
C GLY A 233 -3.65 13.55 25.05
N ALA A 234 -4.04 12.89 26.14
CA ALA A 234 -4.29 13.54 27.42
C ALA A 234 -3.06 14.27 27.98
N THR A 235 -1.86 13.69 27.78
CA THR A 235 -0.56 14.27 28.21
C THR A 235 -0.22 15.60 27.54
N VAL A 236 -0.85 15.94 26.42
CA VAL A 236 -0.66 17.20 25.68
C VAL A 236 -1.96 17.99 25.52
N GLY A 237 -2.96 17.74 26.37
CA GLY A 237 -4.17 18.56 26.47
C GLY A 237 -5.11 18.50 25.26
N VAL A 238 -5.19 17.33 24.60
CA VAL A 238 -6.12 17.06 23.49
C VAL A 238 -6.72 15.66 23.60
N ASP A 239 -7.86 15.44 22.94
CA ASP A 239 -8.38 14.10 22.70
C ASP A 239 -7.82 13.59 21.36
N LEU A 240 -7.02 12.53 21.41
CA LEU A 240 -6.55 11.77 20.25
C LEU A 240 -7.05 10.32 20.28
N SER A 241 -8.04 9.98 21.11
CA SER A 241 -8.67 8.64 21.08
C SER A 241 -9.36 8.38 19.73
N GLY A 242 -9.46 7.12 19.32
CA GLY A 242 -9.97 6.74 18.00
C GLY A 242 -8.85 6.36 17.02
N GLY A 243 -9.21 6.28 15.74
CA GLY A 243 -8.27 5.95 14.66
C GLY A 243 -8.00 4.46 14.54
N TYR A 244 -7.04 4.09 13.70
CA TYR A 244 -6.64 2.70 13.50
C TYR A 244 -5.26 2.43 14.11
N TYR A 245 -5.11 1.27 14.74
CA TYR A 245 -3.79 0.67 14.89
C TYR A 245 -3.27 0.25 13.52
N ASP A 246 -1.99 0.51 13.27
CA ASP A 246 -1.42 0.48 11.92
C ASP A 246 -1.36 -0.95 11.33
N ALA A 247 -0.83 -1.89 12.13
CA ALA A 247 -0.48 -3.24 11.72
C ALA A 247 -0.78 -4.26 12.83
N GLY A 248 0.21 -5.08 13.22
CA GLY A 248 0.14 -6.02 14.34
C GLY A 248 0.36 -5.41 15.73
N ASP A 249 0.58 -4.10 15.79
CA ASP A 249 0.96 -3.33 16.97
C ASP A 249 -0.17 -2.48 17.57
N ASN A 250 0.14 -1.73 18.64
CA ASN A 250 -0.80 -0.82 19.27
C ASN A 250 -0.43 0.66 18.97
N ILE A 251 0.23 0.93 17.84
CA ILE A 251 0.67 2.28 17.44
C ILE A 251 -0.28 2.88 16.41
N LYS A 252 -0.44 4.20 16.47
CA LYS A 252 -1.17 5.00 15.48
C LYS A 252 -0.19 5.84 14.68
N PHE A 253 0.43 5.26 13.66
CA PHE A 253 1.25 5.98 12.69
C PHE A 253 0.36 6.77 11.73
N GLY A 254 0.47 8.11 11.73
CA GLY A 254 -0.42 9.00 10.99
C GLY A 254 -0.25 8.91 9.48
N PHE A 255 0.97 8.71 8.98
CA PHE A 255 1.27 8.68 7.55
C PHE A 255 0.61 7.48 6.81
N PRO A 256 0.84 6.21 7.20
CA PRO A 256 0.13 5.06 6.61
C PRO A 256 -1.38 5.07 6.91
N MET A 257 -1.83 5.63 8.04
CA MET A 257 -3.27 5.76 8.33
C MET A 257 -3.97 6.80 7.44
N ALA A 258 -3.29 7.90 7.12
CA ALA A 258 -3.78 8.88 6.16
C ALA A 258 -3.90 8.25 4.77
N PHE A 259 -2.84 7.57 4.29
CA PHE A 259 -2.87 6.85 3.00
C PHE A 259 -3.98 5.79 2.95
N THR A 260 -4.14 5.00 4.00
CA THR A 260 -5.27 4.06 4.18
C THR A 260 -6.61 4.76 4.00
N THR A 261 -6.79 5.93 4.62
CA THR A 261 -8.04 6.69 4.57
C THR A 261 -8.29 7.28 3.18
N THR A 262 -7.24 7.72 2.48
CA THR A 262 -7.32 8.13 1.07
C THR A 262 -7.70 6.97 0.16
N MET A 263 -7.10 5.80 0.33
CA MET A 263 -7.38 4.62 -0.51
C MET A 263 -8.75 3.99 -0.24
N LEU A 264 -9.23 3.97 1.01
CA LEU A 264 -10.62 3.64 1.31
C LEU A 264 -11.58 4.64 0.66
N SER A 265 -11.27 5.94 0.71
CA SER A 265 -12.08 6.98 0.08
C SER A 265 -12.12 6.83 -1.44
N TRP A 266 -10.98 6.61 -2.09
CA TRP A 266 -10.92 6.39 -3.54
C TRP A 266 -11.66 5.10 -3.94
N SER A 267 -11.51 4.03 -3.16
CA SER A 267 -12.25 2.78 -3.34
C SER A 267 -13.77 2.99 -3.32
N VAL A 268 -14.29 3.79 -2.38
CA VAL A 268 -15.71 4.16 -2.37
C VAL A 268 -16.08 5.03 -3.58
N LEU A 269 -15.27 6.05 -3.91
CA LEU A 269 -15.60 7.01 -4.98
C LEU A 269 -15.72 6.39 -6.37
N ASP A 270 -14.86 5.43 -6.72
CA ASP A 270 -14.88 4.80 -8.04
C ASP A 270 -15.73 3.51 -8.09
N PHE A 271 -16.03 2.88 -6.95
CA PHE A 271 -16.68 1.55 -6.90
C PHE A 271 -17.92 1.42 -6.00
N GLU A 272 -18.44 2.51 -5.40
CA GLU A 272 -19.61 2.48 -4.49
C GLU A 272 -20.83 1.71 -5.05
N LYS A 273 -21.06 1.78 -6.37
CA LYS A 273 -22.19 1.10 -7.04
C LYS A 273 -22.10 -0.43 -6.99
N SER A 274 -20.90 -0.99 -6.83
CA SER A 274 -20.65 -2.43 -6.81
C SER A 274 -20.47 -3.00 -5.38
N MET A 275 -20.46 -2.13 -4.36
CA MET A 275 -20.30 -2.52 -2.95
C MET A 275 -21.57 -3.13 -2.33
N GLY A 276 -22.75 -2.93 -2.94
CA GLY A 276 -24.02 -3.48 -2.45
C GLY A 276 -24.29 -3.14 -0.98
N ALA A 277 -24.59 -4.16 -0.18
CA ALA A 277 -24.88 -4.00 1.25
C ALA A 277 -23.69 -3.50 2.08
N GLU A 278 -22.44 -3.74 1.65
CA GLU A 278 -21.25 -3.35 2.40
C GLU A 278 -20.87 -1.87 2.23
N LEU A 279 -21.53 -1.12 1.33
CA LEU A 279 -21.30 0.33 1.18
C LEU A 279 -21.45 1.08 2.52
N GLY A 280 -22.43 0.71 3.34
CA GLY A 280 -22.62 1.30 4.67
C GLY A 280 -21.44 1.05 5.61
N ASN A 281 -20.81 -0.12 5.53
CA ASN A 281 -19.66 -0.48 6.36
C ASN A 281 -18.36 0.15 5.83
N ALA A 282 -18.20 0.25 4.50
CA ALA A 282 -17.11 1.00 3.88
C ALA A 282 -17.16 2.50 4.26
N LEU A 283 -18.35 3.11 4.26
CA LEU A 283 -18.54 4.49 4.73
C LEU A 283 -18.18 4.66 6.22
N LYS A 284 -18.52 3.70 7.08
CA LYS A 284 -18.07 3.69 8.50
C LYS A 284 -16.55 3.55 8.61
N ALA A 285 -15.92 2.75 7.76
CA ALA A 285 -14.47 2.57 7.75
C ALA A 285 -13.73 3.86 7.33
N VAL A 286 -14.22 4.57 6.31
CA VAL A 286 -13.70 5.90 5.93
C VAL A 286 -13.88 6.89 7.08
N ARG A 287 -15.10 7.00 7.63
CA ARG A 287 -15.42 7.95 8.72
C ARG A 287 -14.53 7.76 9.95
N TRP A 288 -14.27 6.51 10.34
CA TRP A 288 -13.43 6.21 11.50
C TRP A 288 -11.99 6.74 11.36
N GLY A 289 -11.42 6.64 10.16
CA GLY A 289 -10.13 7.25 9.84
C GLY A 289 -10.20 8.78 9.88
N THR A 290 -11.20 9.38 9.20
CA THR A 290 -11.29 10.84 9.14
C THR A 290 -11.68 11.52 10.44
N ASP A 291 -12.45 10.88 11.32
CA ASP A 291 -12.76 11.40 12.66
C ASP A 291 -11.47 11.53 13.49
N TYR A 292 -10.54 10.56 13.39
CA TYR A 292 -9.23 10.67 14.01
C TYR A 292 -8.35 11.73 13.34
N LEU A 293 -8.30 11.79 12.00
CA LEU A 293 -7.51 12.82 11.30
C LEU A 293 -8.00 14.25 11.60
N LEU A 294 -9.30 14.44 11.83
CA LEU A 294 -9.87 15.72 12.31
C LEU A 294 -9.40 16.07 13.74
N LYS A 295 -9.26 15.09 14.64
CA LYS A 295 -8.67 15.28 15.98
C LYS A 295 -7.17 15.57 15.90
N ALA A 296 -6.43 14.77 15.12
CA ALA A 296 -4.99 14.89 14.92
C ALA A 296 -4.59 16.25 14.31
N THR A 297 -5.46 16.82 13.48
CA THR A 297 -5.26 18.16 12.89
C THR A 297 -6.01 19.27 13.62
N ALA A 298 -6.62 19.00 14.79
CA ALA A 298 -7.50 19.94 15.49
C ALA A 298 -6.84 21.30 15.77
N ARG A 299 -5.54 21.27 16.11
CA ARG A 299 -4.70 22.44 16.45
C ARG A 299 -4.02 23.12 15.25
N ILE A 300 -4.44 22.83 14.00
CA ILE A 300 -3.83 23.42 12.78
C ILE A 300 -3.86 24.95 12.74
N GLY A 301 -4.86 25.59 13.36
CA GLY A 301 -4.93 27.05 13.50
C GLY A 301 -3.82 27.66 14.38
N SER A 302 -3.12 26.82 15.15
CA SER A 302 -1.91 27.15 15.91
C SER A 302 -0.65 26.54 15.27
N GLY A 303 -0.72 26.09 14.01
CA GLY A 303 0.41 25.52 13.27
C GLY A 303 0.85 24.13 13.76
N VAL A 304 -0.05 23.32 14.33
CA VAL A 304 0.27 21.98 14.87
C VAL A 304 -0.56 20.87 14.22
N VAL A 305 0.11 19.80 13.79
CA VAL A 305 -0.51 18.52 13.40
C VAL A 305 0.10 17.40 14.24
N PHE A 306 -0.73 16.58 14.88
CA PHE A 306 -0.31 15.36 15.55
C PHE A 306 -0.17 14.23 14.53
N VAL A 307 0.95 13.50 14.55
CA VAL A 307 1.33 12.55 13.49
C VAL A 307 1.55 11.13 13.99
N GLN A 308 1.71 10.94 15.31
CA GLN A 308 1.84 9.61 15.89
C GLN A 308 1.39 9.59 17.35
N VAL A 309 0.77 8.50 17.78
CA VAL A 309 0.53 8.19 19.21
C VAL A 309 1.05 6.80 19.53
N GLY A 310 2.03 6.74 20.42
CA GLY A 310 2.82 5.54 20.76
C GLY A 310 4.31 5.76 20.54
N ASP A 311 5.11 5.49 21.58
CA ASP A 311 6.54 5.25 21.42
C ASP A 311 6.76 3.85 20.82
N PRO A 312 7.43 3.71 19.67
CA PRO A 312 7.46 2.45 18.95
C PRO A 312 8.37 1.42 19.60
N TYR A 313 9.46 1.83 20.25
CA TYR A 313 10.37 0.90 20.91
C TYR A 313 9.74 0.32 22.16
N SER A 314 8.99 1.12 22.93
CA SER A 314 8.18 0.65 24.06
C SER A 314 7.12 -0.35 23.59
N ASP A 315 6.35 -0.01 22.56
CA ASP A 315 5.25 -0.84 22.03
C ASP A 315 5.75 -2.16 21.41
N HIS A 316 6.83 -2.11 20.63
CA HIS A 316 7.40 -3.26 19.92
C HIS A 316 8.21 -4.18 20.84
N ASN A 317 8.70 -3.67 21.97
CA ASN A 317 9.27 -4.47 23.04
C ASN A 317 8.21 -5.30 23.82
N CYS A 318 6.90 -5.04 23.61
CA CYS A 318 5.80 -5.64 24.36
C CYS A 318 4.83 -6.43 23.45
N TRP A 319 4.31 -7.55 23.98
CA TRP A 319 3.28 -8.34 23.30
C TRP A 319 2.03 -8.42 24.17
N GLU A 320 1.27 -7.34 24.18
CA GLU A 320 0.11 -7.14 25.06
C GLU A 320 -1.17 -6.83 24.26
N ARG A 321 -2.33 -7.04 24.89
CA ARG A 321 -3.61 -6.65 24.30
C ARG A 321 -3.70 -5.12 24.23
N PRO A 322 -4.28 -4.53 23.17
CA PRO A 322 -4.56 -3.09 23.15
C PRO A 322 -5.37 -2.62 24.36
N GLU A 323 -6.26 -3.49 24.86
CA GLU A 323 -7.08 -3.26 26.05
C GLU A 323 -6.29 -3.27 27.37
N ASP A 324 -5.13 -3.93 27.43
CA ASP A 324 -4.31 -4.07 28.65
C ASP A 324 -3.11 -3.11 28.71
N MET A 325 -2.80 -2.38 27.64
CA MET A 325 -1.49 -1.78 27.41
C MET A 325 -1.04 -0.76 28.48
N ASP A 326 0.22 -0.87 28.93
CA ASP A 326 0.91 0.16 29.75
C ASP A 326 2.14 0.78 29.07
N THR A 327 2.43 0.36 27.84
CA THR A 327 3.46 0.96 26.99
C THR A 327 3.26 2.46 26.76
N MET A 328 4.36 3.20 26.59
CA MET A 328 4.33 4.66 26.60
C MET A 328 3.60 5.23 25.36
N ARG A 329 2.44 5.86 25.58
CA ARG A 329 1.60 6.44 24.51
C ARG A 329 2.03 7.87 24.16
N THR A 330 3.32 8.05 23.88
CA THR A 330 3.92 9.36 23.52
C THR A 330 3.23 9.95 22.30
N VAL A 331 2.90 11.24 22.35
CA VAL A 331 2.28 11.97 21.24
C VAL A 331 3.36 12.75 20.50
N PHE A 332 3.53 12.47 19.20
CA PHE A 332 4.44 13.20 18.33
C PHE A 332 3.64 14.12 17.40
N LYS A 333 4.23 15.28 17.10
CA LYS A 333 3.65 16.32 16.27
C LYS A 333 4.69 16.91 15.31
N ILE A 334 4.19 17.54 14.27
CA ILE A 334 4.91 18.47 13.41
C ILE A 334 4.34 19.89 13.60
N ASP A 335 5.19 20.88 13.40
CA ASP A 335 4.86 22.30 13.50
C ASP A 335 5.77 23.14 12.59
N GLY A 336 5.67 24.47 12.68
CA GLY A 336 6.38 25.36 11.77
C GLY A 336 7.92 25.30 11.86
N SER A 337 8.49 24.83 12.97
CA SER A 337 9.94 24.60 13.11
C SER A 337 10.34 23.14 12.90
N HIS A 338 9.38 22.21 12.94
CA HIS A 338 9.57 20.78 12.69
C HIS A 338 8.58 20.32 11.60
N PRO A 339 8.84 20.65 10.33
CA PRO A 339 7.89 20.41 9.23
C PRO A 339 7.68 18.92 8.93
N GLY A 340 6.58 18.63 8.23
CA GLY A 340 6.20 17.29 7.77
C GLY A 340 5.19 17.37 6.62
N SER A 341 5.64 17.86 5.47
CA SER A 341 4.84 18.08 4.26
C SER A 341 4.27 16.78 3.67
N ASP A 342 4.98 15.68 3.89
CA ASP A 342 4.60 14.30 3.60
C ASP A 342 3.31 13.92 4.36
N VAL A 343 3.39 13.67 5.66
CA VAL A 343 2.26 13.24 6.49
C VAL A 343 1.14 14.28 6.55
N ALA A 344 1.45 15.58 6.50
CA ALA A 344 0.42 16.62 6.37
C ALA A 344 -0.24 16.62 4.99
N GLY A 345 0.52 16.45 3.91
CA GLY A 345 0.00 16.34 2.55
C GLY A 345 -0.92 15.14 2.38
N GLU A 346 -0.50 13.95 2.80
CA GLU A 346 -1.36 12.75 2.77
C GLU A 346 -2.59 12.91 3.69
N THR A 347 -2.46 13.55 4.85
CA THR A 347 -3.61 13.87 5.70
C THR A 347 -4.60 14.82 5.00
N ALA A 348 -4.10 15.82 4.26
CA ALA A 348 -4.94 16.69 3.45
C ALA A 348 -5.58 15.94 2.26
N ALA A 349 -4.87 15.01 1.62
CA ALA A 349 -5.40 14.13 0.58
C ALA A 349 -6.55 13.26 1.11
N ALA A 350 -6.37 12.62 2.26
CA ALA A 350 -7.37 11.78 2.91
C ALA A 350 -8.67 12.55 3.24
N LEU A 351 -8.53 13.70 3.88
CA LEU A 351 -9.65 14.57 4.23
C LEU A 351 -10.34 15.13 2.98
N ALA A 352 -9.59 15.50 1.95
CA ALA A 352 -10.14 15.98 0.67
C ALA A 352 -10.89 14.86 -0.08
N ALA A 353 -10.34 13.65 -0.18
CA ALA A 353 -10.98 12.49 -0.81
C ALA A 353 -12.29 12.12 -0.09
N ALA A 354 -12.25 12.00 1.24
CA ALA A 354 -13.43 11.69 2.06
C ALA A 354 -14.50 12.80 1.99
N SER A 355 -14.13 14.07 1.82
CA SER A 355 -15.11 15.14 1.60
C SER A 355 -15.96 14.90 0.34
N ILE A 356 -15.41 14.24 -0.68
CA ILE A 356 -16.18 13.87 -1.87
C ILE A 356 -17.14 12.72 -1.54
N VAL A 357 -16.67 11.70 -0.79
CA VAL A 357 -17.47 10.53 -0.36
C VAL A 357 -18.73 10.94 0.41
N PHE A 358 -18.60 11.89 1.33
CA PHE A 358 -19.71 12.35 2.18
C PHE A 358 -20.53 13.50 1.59
N ARG A 359 -20.16 14.08 0.44
CA ARG A 359 -20.75 15.33 -0.09
C ARG A 359 -22.28 15.37 -0.13
N SER A 360 -22.91 14.28 -0.57
CA SER A 360 -24.37 14.13 -0.66
C SER A 360 -24.98 13.40 0.52
N ARG A 361 -24.17 12.79 1.40
CA ARG A 361 -24.57 11.88 2.48
C ARG A 361 -24.58 12.58 3.84
N ASP A 362 -23.58 13.44 4.05
CA ASP A 362 -23.42 14.32 5.20
C ASP A 362 -22.69 15.60 4.74
N PRO A 363 -23.44 16.60 4.21
CA PRO A 363 -22.85 17.83 3.67
C PRO A 363 -22.10 18.66 4.72
N SER A 364 -22.49 18.57 6.00
CA SER A 364 -21.86 19.30 7.11
C SER A 364 -20.47 18.73 7.38
N TYR A 365 -20.38 17.40 7.53
CA TYR A 365 -19.12 16.70 7.70
C TYR A 365 -18.22 16.84 6.47
N SER A 366 -18.78 16.71 5.26
CA SER A 366 -18.07 17.00 3.99
C SER A 366 -17.41 18.38 3.99
N THR A 367 -18.14 19.42 4.41
CA THR A 367 -17.61 20.80 4.51
C THR A 367 -16.51 20.90 5.56
N MET A 368 -16.68 20.26 6.72
CA MET A 368 -15.66 20.22 7.77
C MET A 368 -14.36 19.55 7.31
N LEU A 369 -14.47 18.40 6.65
CA LEU A 369 -13.34 17.67 6.06
C LEU A 369 -12.61 18.51 5.02
N LEU A 370 -13.33 19.12 4.07
CA LEU A 370 -12.72 19.93 3.02
C LEU A 370 -12.03 21.17 3.57
N ASN A 371 -12.65 21.87 4.53
CA ASN A 371 -12.04 23.05 5.16
C ASN A 371 -10.78 22.67 5.95
N ARG A 372 -10.77 21.51 6.63
CA ARG A 372 -9.56 21.01 7.30
C ARG A 372 -8.47 20.64 6.29
N ALA A 373 -8.82 19.93 5.22
CA ALA A 373 -7.89 19.56 4.16
C ALA A 373 -7.18 20.78 3.54
N VAL A 374 -7.93 21.86 3.28
CA VAL A 374 -7.38 23.14 2.78
C VAL A 374 -6.34 23.71 3.75
N ALA A 375 -6.65 23.78 5.06
CA ALA A 375 -5.76 24.34 6.06
C ALA A 375 -4.50 23.49 6.30
N VAL A 376 -4.64 22.16 6.30
CA VAL A 376 -3.51 21.23 6.49
C VAL A 376 -2.59 21.23 5.27
N PHE A 377 -3.12 21.31 4.05
CA PHE A 377 -2.31 21.49 2.85
C PHE A 377 -1.56 22.84 2.84
N GLN A 378 -2.21 23.93 3.26
CA GLN A 378 -1.55 25.23 3.38
C GLN A 378 -0.37 25.17 4.35
N PHE A 379 -0.50 24.47 5.48
CA PHE A 379 0.60 24.21 6.40
C PHE A 379 1.72 23.38 5.75
N ALA A 380 1.37 22.26 5.10
CA ALA A 380 2.31 21.36 4.42
C ALA A 380 3.14 22.07 3.33
N ASP A 381 2.52 22.94 2.54
CA ASP A 381 3.16 23.67 1.44
C ASP A 381 4.01 24.86 1.90
N SER A 382 3.64 25.51 3.01
CA SER A 382 4.36 26.66 3.58
C SER A 382 5.53 26.28 4.47
N HIS A 383 5.47 25.13 5.15
CA HIS A 383 6.53 24.63 6.03
C HIS A 383 7.06 23.33 5.43
N ARG A 384 8.01 23.45 4.49
CA ARG A 384 8.46 22.34 3.65
C ARG A 384 9.54 21.48 4.31
N GLY A 385 9.31 20.18 4.36
CA GLY A 385 10.28 19.18 4.81
C GLY A 385 9.63 17.84 5.14
N ALA A 386 10.40 16.76 5.06
CA ALA A 386 9.98 15.43 5.48
C ALA A 386 9.87 15.35 7.02
N TYR A 387 8.80 14.74 7.55
CA TYR A 387 8.60 14.59 9.00
C TYR A 387 9.68 13.74 9.65
N SER A 388 10.28 12.82 8.89
CA SER A 388 11.36 11.95 9.30
C SER A 388 12.65 12.71 9.62
N ASN A 389 12.82 13.94 9.14
CA ASN A 389 13.98 14.78 9.48
C ASN A 389 13.97 15.17 10.96
N SER A 390 12.83 15.65 11.46
CA SER A 390 12.68 16.06 12.87
C SER A 390 12.31 14.89 13.80
N LEU A 391 11.55 13.91 13.30
CA LEU A 391 11.02 12.81 14.09
C LEU A 391 11.74 11.48 13.86
N ARG A 392 12.94 11.46 13.26
CA ARG A 392 13.68 10.23 12.88
C ARG A 392 13.67 9.15 13.96
N ARG A 393 13.93 9.52 15.22
CA ARG A 393 13.97 8.59 16.35
C ARG A 393 12.62 7.95 16.72
N ALA A 394 11.50 8.54 16.31
CA ALA A 394 10.15 8.07 16.60
C ALA A 394 9.47 7.38 15.41
N VAL A 395 9.94 7.64 14.18
CA VAL A 395 9.30 7.16 12.94
C VAL A 395 10.17 6.19 12.15
N CYS A 396 11.50 6.26 12.27
CA CYS A 396 12.42 5.31 11.63
C CYS A 396 12.84 4.20 12.61
N PRO A 397 13.00 2.94 12.13
CA PRO A 397 12.95 2.49 10.74
C PRO A 397 11.55 2.12 10.21
N PHE A 398 10.47 2.45 10.94
CA PHE A 398 9.10 1.99 10.67
C PHE A 398 8.47 2.62 9.41
N TYR A 399 8.35 3.95 9.40
CA TYR A 399 7.72 4.76 8.36
C TYR A 399 8.57 6.00 8.08
N CYS A 400 9.83 5.80 7.70
CA CYS A 400 10.65 6.90 7.16
C CYS A 400 10.04 7.41 5.85
N ASP A 401 9.97 8.73 5.67
CA ASP A 401 10.04 9.31 4.32
C ASP A 401 11.36 8.86 3.68
N VAL A 402 11.27 8.19 2.53
CA VAL A 402 12.41 7.75 1.71
C VAL A 402 12.39 8.40 0.32
N ASN A 403 11.19 8.64 -0.24
CA ASN A 403 11.02 9.23 -1.56
C ASN A 403 11.04 10.78 -1.56
N GLY A 404 10.94 11.42 -0.40
CA GLY A 404 10.66 12.84 -0.25
C GLY A 404 9.16 13.13 -0.11
N TYR A 405 8.85 14.39 0.19
CA TYR A 405 7.49 14.90 0.43
C TYR A 405 6.84 15.54 -0.80
N GLN A 406 7.54 15.53 -1.94
CA GLN A 406 7.19 16.31 -3.12
C GLN A 406 5.91 15.78 -3.78
N ASP A 407 5.75 14.47 -3.81
CA ASP A 407 4.58 13.81 -4.33
C ASP A 407 3.36 13.91 -3.40
N GLU A 408 3.48 13.92 -2.07
CA GLU A 408 2.35 14.23 -1.19
C GLU A 408 1.77 15.62 -1.45
N LEU A 409 2.62 16.62 -1.74
CA LEU A 409 2.15 17.97 -2.09
C LEU A 409 1.36 17.96 -3.42
N LEU A 410 1.84 17.23 -4.44
CA LEU A 410 1.10 17.07 -5.70
C LEU A 410 -0.19 16.24 -5.53
N TRP A 411 -0.15 15.20 -4.72
CA TRP A 411 -1.26 14.29 -4.41
C TRP A 411 -2.37 14.99 -3.64
N ALA A 412 -2.01 15.73 -2.59
CA ALA A 412 -2.93 16.59 -1.84
C ALA A 412 -3.56 17.65 -2.75
N ALA A 413 -2.77 18.30 -3.61
CA ALA A 413 -3.28 19.26 -4.58
C ALA A 413 -4.24 18.60 -5.60
N ALA A 414 -3.96 17.38 -6.06
CA ALA A 414 -4.83 16.63 -6.96
C ALA A 414 -6.19 16.30 -6.32
N TRP A 415 -6.20 15.84 -5.07
CA TRP A 415 -7.44 15.60 -4.32
C TRP A 415 -8.19 16.89 -3.99
N LEU A 416 -7.49 17.96 -3.63
CA LEU A 416 -8.10 19.27 -3.37
C LEU A 416 -8.66 19.92 -4.64
N HIS A 417 -8.03 19.77 -5.80
CA HIS A 417 -8.61 20.14 -7.11
C HIS A 417 -9.89 19.36 -7.37
N LYS A 418 -9.85 18.02 -7.23
CA LYS A 418 -11.00 17.13 -7.44
C LYS A 418 -12.18 17.46 -6.49
N ALA A 419 -11.88 17.78 -5.23
CA ALA A 419 -12.88 18.04 -4.20
C ALA A 419 -13.44 19.47 -4.21
N SER A 420 -12.58 20.48 -4.32
CA SER A 420 -12.99 21.88 -4.21
C SER A 420 -13.37 22.51 -5.55
N ARG A 421 -12.88 21.98 -6.68
CA ARG A 421 -12.93 22.58 -8.02
C ARG A 421 -12.33 24.00 -8.10
N ARG A 422 -11.55 24.42 -7.11
CA ARG A 422 -10.87 25.73 -7.10
C ARG A 422 -9.67 25.73 -8.05
N ARG A 423 -9.61 26.73 -8.94
CA ARG A 423 -8.55 26.90 -9.94
C ARG A 423 -7.12 26.88 -9.37
N GLN A 424 -6.93 27.41 -8.16
CA GLN A 424 -5.64 27.48 -7.46
C GLN A 424 -4.93 26.12 -7.37
N TYR A 425 -5.65 25.01 -7.16
CA TYR A 425 -5.04 23.69 -7.00
C TYR A 425 -4.60 23.10 -8.34
N ARG A 426 -5.41 23.29 -9.39
CA ARG A 426 -5.02 22.99 -10.77
C ARG A 426 -3.75 23.77 -11.15
N GLU A 427 -3.72 25.07 -10.88
CA GLU A 427 -2.59 25.94 -11.17
C GLU A 427 -1.35 25.56 -10.35
N TYR A 428 -1.53 25.15 -9.08
CA TYR A 428 -0.46 24.58 -8.27
C TYR A 428 0.14 23.32 -8.91
N ILE A 429 -0.69 22.36 -9.34
CA ILE A 429 -0.23 21.12 -9.98
C ILE A 429 0.58 21.45 -11.24
N VAL A 430 0.03 22.23 -12.17
CA VAL A 430 0.71 22.59 -13.44
C VAL A 430 2.02 23.35 -13.17
N LYS A 431 2.02 24.30 -12.23
CA LYS A 431 3.23 25.10 -11.91
C LYS A 431 4.33 24.26 -11.27
N ASN A 432 3.97 23.30 -10.43
CA ASN A 432 4.92 22.55 -9.61
C ASN A 432 5.27 21.17 -10.18
N GLU A 433 4.62 20.70 -11.26
CA GLU A 433 4.80 19.36 -11.84
C GLU A 433 6.28 18.93 -11.96
N VAL A 434 7.12 19.77 -12.57
CA VAL A 434 8.55 19.49 -12.76
C VAL A 434 9.35 19.65 -11.47
N VAL A 435 9.05 20.68 -10.67
CA VAL A 435 9.80 21.01 -9.44
C VAL A 435 9.55 19.99 -8.32
N LEU A 436 8.32 19.47 -8.26
CA LEU A 436 7.90 18.38 -7.38
C LEU A 436 7.95 17.01 -8.10
N ARG A 437 8.71 16.91 -9.20
CA ARG A 437 9.17 15.65 -9.79
C ARG A 437 8.06 14.67 -10.20
N ALA A 438 6.91 15.14 -10.69
CA ALA A 438 5.74 14.30 -10.98
C ALA A 438 5.99 13.08 -11.89
N GLY A 439 7.04 13.13 -12.73
CA GLY A 439 7.48 12.05 -13.63
C GLY A 439 8.58 11.14 -13.07
N ASP A 440 9.06 11.34 -11.84
CA ASP A 440 10.02 10.46 -11.18
C ASP A 440 9.28 9.25 -10.58
N THR A 441 9.98 8.11 -10.42
CA THR A 441 9.49 6.88 -9.74
C THR A 441 8.04 6.43 -10.07
N ILE A 442 7.56 6.69 -11.28
CA ILE A 442 6.18 6.40 -11.75
C ILE A 442 5.74 4.93 -11.70
N ASN A 443 6.62 4.02 -11.28
CA ASN A 443 6.37 2.59 -11.13
C ASN A 443 5.98 2.20 -9.69
N GLU A 444 5.92 3.18 -8.78
CA GLU A 444 5.66 2.96 -7.36
C GLU A 444 4.34 3.58 -6.89
N PHE A 445 3.66 2.88 -5.97
CA PHE A 445 2.51 3.40 -5.25
C PHE A 445 2.36 2.72 -3.90
N GLY A 446 2.22 3.50 -2.83
CA GLY A 446 2.08 3.01 -1.46
C GLY A 446 1.99 4.15 -0.45
N TRP A 447 2.15 3.82 0.83
CA TRP A 447 2.10 4.83 1.90
C TRP A 447 3.22 5.86 1.82
N ASP A 448 4.39 5.52 1.22
CA ASP A 448 5.53 6.44 1.05
C ASP A 448 5.53 7.14 -0.32
N ASN A 449 5.27 6.43 -1.43
CA ASN A 449 5.32 7.00 -2.79
C ASN A 449 3.92 7.10 -3.44
N LYS A 450 3.59 8.26 -4.01
CA LYS A 450 2.30 8.58 -4.65
C LYS A 450 2.39 8.77 -6.17
N HIS A 451 3.58 8.73 -6.78
CA HIS A 451 3.81 9.14 -8.17
C HIS A 451 2.90 8.42 -9.18
N ALA A 452 2.81 7.09 -9.17
CA ALA A 452 1.90 6.38 -10.08
C ALA A 452 0.42 6.74 -9.82
N GLY A 453 0.05 6.91 -8.55
CA GLY A 453 -1.29 7.30 -8.11
C GLY A 453 -1.72 8.69 -8.58
N ILE A 454 -0.84 9.69 -8.48
CA ILE A 454 -1.06 11.06 -8.98
C ILE A 454 -1.33 11.04 -10.49
N ASN A 455 -0.43 10.40 -11.24
CA ASN A 455 -0.50 10.32 -12.70
C ASN A 455 -1.80 9.63 -13.15
N VAL A 456 -2.14 8.48 -12.55
CA VAL A 456 -3.42 7.80 -12.82
C VAL A 456 -4.63 8.66 -12.40
N LEU A 457 -4.64 9.26 -11.21
CA LEU A 457 -5.77 10.06 -10.72
C LEU A 457 -6.08 11.26 -11.63
N ILE A 458 -5.05 11.99 -12.07
CA ILE A 458 -5.17 13.19 -12.91
C ILE A 458 -5.52 12.83 -14.36
N SER A 459 -4.94 11.75 -14.90
CA SER A 459 -5.19 11.30 -16.28
C SER A 459 -6.67 11.12 -16.63
N LYS A 460 -7.53 10.85 -15.64
CA LYS A 460 -8.99 10.78 -15.77
C LYS A 460 -9.58 12.03 -16.44
N GLU A 461 -9.12 13.23 -16.07
CA GLU A 461 -9.64 14.48 -16.64
C GLU A 461 -9.11 14.74 -18.06
N VAL A 462 -7.92 14.23 -18.38
CA VAL A 462 -7.34 14.25 -19.74
C VAL A 462 -8.09 13.30 -20.67
N LEU A 463 -8.28 12.04 -20.25
CA LEU A 463 -8.99 10.99 -21.00
C LEU A 463 -10.45 11.35 -21.26
N MET A 464 -11.09 12.10 -20.35
CA MET A 464 -12.44 12.65 -20.54
C MET A 464 -12.49 13.93 -21.40
N GLY A 465 -11.36 14.39 -21.96
CA GLY A 465 -11.28 15.57 -22.83
C GLY A 465 -11.47 16.91 -22.13
N ARG A 466 -11.24 16.98 -20.80
CA ARG A 466 -11.55 18.16 -19.96
C ARG A 466 -10.31 18.95 -19.49
N ALA A 467 -9.12 18.35 -19.61
CA ALA A 467 -7.90 18.90 -19.01
C ALA A 467 -6.62 18.63 -19.84
N ASN A 468 -6.56 19.06 -21.10
CA ASN A 468 -5.39 18.85 -21.96
C ASN A 468 -4.08 19.44 -21.39
N TYR A 469 -4.16 20.42 -20.50
CA TYR A 469 -3.01 20.98 -19.76
C TYR A 469 -2.38 20.00 -18.74
N PHE A 470 -2.98 18.82 -18.52
CA PHE A 470 -2.40 17.71 -17.75
C PHE A 470 -1.95 16.53 -18.64
N ALA A 471 -1.71 16.76 -19.95
CA ALA A 471 -1.37 15.69 -20.89
C ALA A 471 -0.14 14.85 -20.48
N SER A 472 0.85 15.47 -19.84
CA SER A 472 2.03 14.84 -19.26
C SER A 472 1.69 13.77 -18.21
N PHE A 473 0.82 14.08 -17.24
CA PHE A 473 0.34 13.09 -16.25
C PHE A 473 -0.30 11.85 -16.90
N LYS A 474 -0.97 12.04 -18.05
CA LYS A 474 -1.54 10.94 -18.84
C LYS A 474 -0.47 10.15 -19.63
N GLN A 475 0.62 10.79 -20.05
CA GLN A 475 1.78 10.11 -20.65
C GLN A 475 2.55 9.29 -19.59
N ASN A 476 2.77 9.86 -18.41
CA ASN A 476 3.37 9.15 -17.27
C ASN A 476 2.51 7.95 -16.84
N ALA A 477 1.17 8.11 -16.81
CA ALA A 477 0.25 7.00 -16.55
C ALA A 477 0.33 5.91 -17.64
N ASP A 478 0.47 6.27 -18.91
CA ASP A 478 0.71 5.30 -20.00
C ASP A 478 2.04 4.55 -19.81
N GLN A 479 3.13 5.25 -19.49
CA GLN A 479 4.45 4.67 -19.25
C GLN A 479 4.44 3.71 -18.05
N PHE A 480 3.81 4.10 -16.95
CA PHE A 480 3.55 3.22 -15.80
C PHE A 480 2.82 1.94 -16.23
N ILE A 481 1.71 2.08 -16.95
CA ILE A 481 0.94 0.90 -17.41
C ILE A 481 1.81 0.00 -18.26
N CYS A 482 2.57 0.54 -19.22
CA CYS A 482 3.47 -0.26 -20.04
C CYS A 482 4.55 -0.96 -19.22
N SER A 483 5.08 -0.34 -18.16
CA SER A 483 6.14 -0.95 -17.30
C SER A 483 5.64 -2.10 -16.42
N THR A 484 4.32 -2.20 -16.19
CA THR A 484 3.70 -3.29 -15.43
C THR A 484 3.34 -4.53 -16.26
N LEU A 485 3.38 -4.44 -17.60
CA LEU A 485 2.96 -5.54 -18.47
C LEU A 485 3.95 -6.72 -18.41
N PRO A 486 3.46 -7.98 -18.24
CA PRO A 486 4.33 -9.15 -18.31
C PRO A 486 5.00 -9.29 -19.69
N GLY A 487 6.27 -9.71 -19.69
CA GLY A 487 7.00 -10.08 -20.92
C GLY A 487 7.69 -8.92 -21.66
N ILE A 488 7.62 -7.69 -21.16
CA ILE A 488 8.41 -6.56 -21.69
C ILE A 488 9.90 -6.72 -21.40
N SER A 489 10.76 -6.13 -22.24
CA SER A 489 12.18 -5.98 -21.93
C SER A 489 12.38 -4.93 -20.84
N HIS A 490 13.16 -5.28 -19.80
CA HIS A 490 13.41 -4.46 -18.60
C HIS A 490 12.16 -4.12 -17.76
N PRO A 491 11.43 -5.12 -17.23
CA PRO A 491 10.27 -4.88 -16.39
C PRO A 491 10.67 -4.19 -15.08
N GLN A 492 9.99 -3.09 -14.75
CA GLN A 492 10.18 -2.33 -13.50
C GLN A 492 9.42 -2.96 -12.33
N VAL A 493 8.42 -3.80 -12.63
CA VAL A 493 7.67 -4.62 -11.68
C VAL A 493 7.98 -6.08 -11.96
N GLN A 494 8.48 -6.80 -10.96
CA GLN A 494 8.79 -8.24 -11.10
C GLN A 494 7.54 -9.08 -10.82
N TYR A 495 7.58 -10.35 -11.23
CA TYR A 495 6.53 -11.31 -10.92
C TYR A 495 7.15 -12.59 -10.32
N SER A 496 6.47 -13.18 -9.34
CA SER A 496 6.81 -14.53 -8.83
C SER A 496 6.50 -15.61 -9.89
N PRO A 497 7.04 -16.84 -9.76
CA PRO A 497 6.64 -17.97 -10.59
C PRO A 497 5.12 -18.22 -10.63
N GLY A 498 4.42 -18.02 -9.50
CA GLY A 498 2.96 -18.09 -9.42
C GLY A 498 2.19 -16.91 -10.05
N GLY A 499 2.90 -15.87 -10.49
CA GLY A 499 2.34 -14.69 -11.14
C GLY A 499 1.91 -13.56 -10.21
N LEU A 500 2.42 -13.52 -8.97
CA LEU A 500 2.21 -12.40 -8.04
C LEU A 500 3.15 -11.24 -8.37
N ILE A 501 2.65 -10.01 -8.39
CA ILE A 501 3.46 -8.79 -8.43
C ILE A 501 4.46 -8.80 -7.27
N PHE A 502 5.74 -8.61 -7.55
CA PHE A 502 6.80 -8.66 -6.56
C PHE A 502 7.70 -7.42 -6.62
N LYS A 503 7.94 -6.82 -5.46
CA LYS A 503 8.96 -5.79 -5.23
C LYS A 503 9.77 -6.18 -3.99
N ALA A 504 11.09 -6.02 -4.07
CA ALA A 504 11.97 -6.31 -2.94
C ALA A 504 11.68 -5.37 -1.76
N GLY A 505 11.56 -5.93 -0.56
CA GLY A 505 11.20 -5.20 0.66
C GLY A 505 10.40 -6.08 1.63
N GLY A 506 9.95 -5.50 2.74
CA GLY A 506 8.98 -6.13 3.63
C GLY A 506 7.55 -5.93 3.16
N SER A 507 6.65 -6.87 3.49
CA SER A 507 5.20 -6.76 3.26
C SER A 507 4.80 -6.47 1.80
N ASN A 508 5.21 -7.36 0.88
CA ASN A 508 5.03 -7.21 -0.57
C ASN A 508 3.56 -6.99 -1.00
N MET A 509 2.58 -7.54 -0.26
CA MET A 509 1.15 -7.38 -0.58
C MET A 509 0.67 -5.91 -0.60
N GLN A 510 1.42 -4.96 -0.03
CA GLN A 510 1.13 -3.54 -0.18
C GLN A 510 1.20 -3.10 -1.66
N HIS A 511 2.23 -3.56 -2.39
CA HIS A 511 2.44 -3.22 -3.79
C HIS A 511 1.49 -4.01 -4.71
N VAL A 512 1.23 -5.27 -4.37
CA VAL A 512 0.25 -6.11 -5.08
C VAL A 512 -1.11 -5.42 -5.11
N THR A 513 -1.60 -4.98 -3.96
CA THR A 513 -2.93 -4.39 -3.83
C THR A 513 -3.00 -2.96 -4.36
N SER A 514 -1.99 -2.12 -4.08
CA SER A 514 -1.95 -0.72 -4.55
C SER A 514 -1.81 -0.61 -6.07
N LEU A 515 -0.88 -1.37 -6.69
CA LEU A 515 -0.65 -1.33 -8.13
C LEU A 515 -1.82 -1.96 -8.89
N SER A 516 -2.38 -3.08 -8.40
CA SER A 516 -3.59 -3.67 -9.00
C SER A 516 -4.77 -2.71 -8.98
N PHE A 517 -4.94 -1.93 -7.91
CA PHE A 517 -5.97 -0.90 -7.84
C PHE A 517 -5.77 0.16 -8.94
N LEU A 518 -4.53 0.61 -9.18
CA LEU A 518 -4.24 1.56 -10.26
C LEU A 518 -4.49 0.95 -11.66
N LEU A 519 -4.12 -0.31 -11.90
CA LEU A 519 -4.44 -1.03 -13.14
C LEU A 519 -5.95 -1.03 -13.42
N LEU A 520 -6.75 -1.31 -12.38
CA LEU A 520 -8.21 -1.34 -12.50
C LEU A 520 -8.83 0.07 -12.66
N ALA A 521 -8.35 1.05 -11.91
CA ALA A 521 -8.81 2.44 -12.03
C ALA A 521 -8.54 2.98 -13.45
N TYR A 522 -7.33 2.77 -13.97
CA TYR A 522 -6.97 3.22 -15.31
C TYR A 522 -7.66 2.40 -16.41
N SER A 523 -7.86 1.09 -16.23
CA SER A 523 -8.73 0.26 -17.08
C SER A 523 -10.10 0.89 -17.27
N ASN A 524 -10.74 1.31 -16.16
CA ASN A 524 -12.03 1.96 -16.23
C ASN A 524 -11.96 3.32 -16.94
N TYR A 525 -10.91 4.12 -16.74
CA TYR A 525 -10.78 5.43 -17.40
C TYR A 525 -10.62 5.29 -18.92
N LEU A 526 -9.75 4.37 -19.35
CA LEU A 526 -9.56 4.00 -20.76
C LEU A 526 -10.85 3.46 -21.38
N SER A 527 -11.58 2.59 -20.66
CA SER A 527 -12.86 2.03 -21.12
C SER A 527 -13.94 3.11 -21.31
N HIS A 528 -14.03 4.09 -20.42
CA HIS A 528 -14.99 5.20 -20.56
C HIS A 528 -14.60 6.18 -21.68
N ALA A 529 -13.31 6.33 -21.97
CA ALA A 529 -12.79 7.18 -23.04
C ALA A 529 -12.71 6.47 -24.41
N ASN A 530 -13.02 5.18 -24.47
CA ASN A 530 -12.77 4.30 -25.63
C ASN A 530 -11.32 4.40 -26.14
N LYS A 531 -10.35 4.21 -25.23
CA LYS A 531 -8.91 4.29 -25.50
C LYS A 531 -8.18 3.00 -25.10
N VAL A 532 -6.96 2.86 -25.62
CA VAL A 532 -5.96 1.84 -25.28
C VAL A 532 -4.59 2.52 -25.13
N VAL A 533 -3.62 1.82 -24.54
CA VAL A 533 -2.23 2.31 -24.42
C VAL A 533 -1.32 1.51 -25.34
N PRO A 534 -0.66 2.14 -26.34
CA PRO A 534 0.40 1.50 -27.12
C PRO A 534 1.66 1.29 -26.26
N CYS A 535 2.15 0.06 -26.16
CA CYS A 535 3.31 -0.34 -25.35
C CYS A 535 4.33 -1.08 -26.24
N GLY A 536 4.86 -0.37 -27.23
CA GLY A 536 5.73 -0.95 -28.26
C GLY A 536 4.98 -1.96 -29.12
N GLU A 537 5.47 -3.20 -29.15
CA GLU A 537 4.83 -4.33 -29.87
C GLU A 537 3.53 -4.82 -29.21
N THR A 538 3.26 -4.42 -27.97
CA THR A 538 2.05 -4.80 -27.23
C THR A 538 1.09 -3.62 -27.05
N THR A 539 -0.16 -3.90 -26.68
CA THR A 539 -1.17 -2.87 -26.38
C THR A 539 -1.87 -3.18 -25.07
N ALA A 540 -1.77 -2.26 -24.11
CA ALA A 540 -2.54 -2.31 -22.87
C ALA A 540 -3.99 -1.90 -23.15
N THR A 541 -4.85 -2.92 -23.33
CA THR A 541 -6.30 -2.74 -23.45
C THR A 541 -6.97 -2.69 -22.07
N PRO A 542 -8.15 -2.04 -21.92
CA PRO A 542 -8.91 -2.09 -20.67
C PRO A 542 -9.16 -3.52 -20.17
N ALA A 543 -9.41 -4.47 -21.08
CA ALA A 543 -9.62 -5.88 -20.75
C ALA A 543 -8.35 -6.53 -20.16
N LEU A 544 -7.17 -6.28 -20.74
CA LEU A 544 -5.90 -6.79 -20.24
C LEU A 544 -5.60 -6.25 -18.83
N LEU A 545 -5.72 -4.94 -18.61
CA LEU A 545 -5.45 -4.33 -17.30
C LEU A 545 -6.40 -4.85 -16.21
N LYS A 546 -7.68 -5.05 -16.56
CA LYS A 546 -8.69 -5.65 -15.67
C LYS A 546 -8.37 -7.11 -15.36
N HIS A 547 -7.90 -7.87 -16.34
CA HIS A 547 -7.47 -9.26 -16.16
C HIS A 547 -6.23 -9.36 -15.26
N LEU A 548 -5.21 -8.51 -15.45
CA LEU A 548 -4.04 -8.44 -14.59
C LEU A 548 -4.42 -8.13 -13.14
N ALA A 549 -5.24 -7.09 -12.91
CA ALA A 549 -5.74 -6.76 -11.58
C ALA A 549 -6.54 -7.91 -10.94
N LYS A 550 -7.40 -8.59 -11.73
CA LYS A 550 -8.16 -9.76 -11.26
C LYS A 550 -7.22 -10.90 -10.85
N ARG A 551 -6.20 -11.19 -11.66
CA ARG A 551 -5.23 -12.26 -11.38
C ARG A 551 -4.51 -12.07 -10.04
N GLN A 552 -4.20 -10.83 -9.66
CA GLN A 552 -3.61 -10.53 -8.35
C GLN A 552 -4.60 -10.74 -7.19
N VAL A 553 -5.87 -10.37 -7.37
CA VAL A 553 -6.92 -10.65 -6.38
C VAL A 553 -7.16 -12.16 -6.26
N ASP A 554 -7.27 -12.89 -7.36
CA ASP A 554 -7.42 -14.35 -7.37
C ASP A 554 -6.24 -15.03 -6.66
N TYR A 555 -5.00 -14.56 -6.89
CA TYR A 555 -3.83 -15.03 -6.18
C TYR A 555 -3.95 -14.81 -4.65
N ILE A 556 -4.39 -13.63 -4.20
CA ILE A 556 -4.65 -13.35 -2.77
C ILE A 556 -5.74 -14.27 -2.21
N LEU A 557 -6.74 -14.63 -2.99
CA LEU A 557 -7.89 -15.42 -2.56
C LEU A 557 -7.67 -16.94 -2.63
N GLY A 558 -6.67 -17.42 -3.37
CA GLY A 558 -6.21 -18.82 -3.32
C GLY A 558 -5.60 -19.39 -4.59
N ASP A 559 -5.72 -18.71 -5.74
CA ASP A 559 -5.23 -19.19 -7.04
C ASP A 559 -3.70 -19.00 -7.20
N ASN A 560 -2.94 -19.55 -6.25
CA ASN A 560 -1.48 -19.49 -6.16
C ASN A 560 -0.87 -20.90 -6.00
N PRO A 561 0.46 -21.07 -6.12
CA PRO A 561 1.09 -22.40 -6.05
C PRO A 561 0.85 -23.16 -4.75
N LEU A 562 0.50 -22.49 -3.65
CA LEU A 562 0.19 -23.12 -2.38
C LEU A 562 -1.28 -23.54 -2.24
N GLY A 563 -2.19 -23.09 -3.12
CA GLY A 563 -3.63 -23.33 -3.02
C GLY A 563 -4.22 -22.79 -1.72
N MET A 564 -3.80 -21.59 -1.31
CA MET A 564 -4.04 -21.03 0.02
C MET A 564 -4.39 -19.55 -0.06
N SER A 565 -5.51 -19.13 0.52
CA SER A 565 -5.81 -17.70 0.62
C SER A 565 -4.80 -17.00 1.52
N TYR A 566 -4.35 -15.80 1.14
CA TYR A 566 -3.61 -14.89 2.03
C TYR A 566 -4.54 -13.97 2.84
N MET A 567 -5.86 -14.07 2.64
CA MET A 567 -6.87 -13.42 3.45
C MET A 567 -7.36 -14.32 4.59
N VAL A 568 -7.17 -13.89 5.82
CA VAL A 568 -7.56 -14.62 7.03
C VAL A 568 -9.07 -14.86 7.06
N GLY A 569 -9.49 -16.13 7.19
CA GLY A 569 -10.90 -16.53 7.22
C GLY A 569 -11.59 -16.58 5.86
N TYR A 570 -10.86 -16.52 4.74
CA TYR A 570 -11.39 -16.76 3.40
C TYR A 570 -10.89 -18.10 2.84
N GLY A 571 -11.78 -18.85 2.17
CA GLY A 571 -11.48 -20.18 1.64
C GLY A 571 -11.21 -21.25 2.72
N PRO A 572 -10.86 -22.49 2.31
CA PRO A 572 -10.62 -23.61 3.22
C PRO A 572 -9.22 -23.62 3.85
N ARG A 573 -8.25 -22.89 3.29
CA ARG A 573 -6.89 -22.72 3.82
C ARG A 573 -6.50 -21.24 3.77
N TYR A 574 -6.09 -20.71 4.92
CA TYR A 574 -5.66 -19.33 5.13
C TYR A 574 -4.69 -19.23 6.33
N PRO A 575 -3.87 -18.16 6.46
CA PRO A 575 -2.97 -17.95 7.59
C PRO A 575 -3.65 -18.05 8.95
N GLN A 576 -3.11 -18.86 9.83
CA GLN A 576 -3.61 -19.08 11.18
C GLN A 576 -2.76 -18.40 12.26
N ARG A 577 -1.52 -18.00 11.95
CA ARG A 577 -0.53 -17.48 12.91
C ARG A 577 0.01 -16.12 12.49
N ILE A 578 -0.89 -15.18 12.19
CA ILE A 578 -0.52 -13.82 11.78
C ILE A 578 0.19 -13.03 12.89
N HIS A 579 1.14 -12.17 12.51
CA HIS A 579 1.80 -11.22 13.40
C HIS A 579 0.81 -10.11 13.81
N HIS A 580 0.00 -10.38 14.84
CA HIS A 580 -0.98 -9.42 15.33
C HIS A 580 -1.32 -9.65 16.81
N ARG A 581 -1.04 -8.66 17.67
CA ARG A 581 -1.21 -8.75 19.13
C ARG A 581 -2.65 -9.14 19.51
N ALA A 582 -3.62 -8.29 19.20
CA ALA A 582 -5.01 -8.53 19.60
C ALA A 582 -5.65 -9.81 18.99
N SER A 583 -5.03 -10.40 17.96
CA SER A 583 -5.47 -11.68 17.37
C SER A 583 -4.86 -12.87 18.12
N SER A 584 -3.58 -12.78 18.47
CA SER A 584 -2.79 -13.86 19.08
C SER A 584 -2.97 -14.01 20.61
N LEU A 585 -3.32 -12.93 21.31
CA LEU A 585 -3.66 -12.99 22.74
C LEU A 585 -5.16 -13.33 22.95
N PRO A 586 -5.54 -14.12 23.98
CA PRO A 586 -6.94 -14.41 24.25
C PRO A 586 -7.69 -13.14 24.65
N SER A 587 -8.86 -12.89 24.04
CA SER A 587 -9.65 -11.66 24.31
C SER A 587 -9.98 -11.45 25.78
N VAL A 588 -10.29 -10.21 26.18
CA VAL A 588 -10.71 -9.85 27.55
C VAL A 588 -11.90 -10.69 28.02
N ALA A 589 -12.80 -11.11 27.11
CA ALA A 589 -13.92 -11.98 27.45
C ALA A 589 -13.50 -13.43 27.76
N ALA A 590 -12.45 -13.95 27.10
CA ALA A 590 -11.91 -15.29 27.33
C ALA A 590 -10.90 -15.34 28.49
N HIS A 591 -10.22 -14.22 28.78
CA HIS A 591 -9.27 -14.10 29.87
C HIS A 591 -9.39 -12.69 30.50
N PRO A 592 -10.27 -12.48 31.49
CA PRO A 592 -10.53 -11.16 32.07
C PRO A 592 -9.35 -10.56 32.84
N ALA A 593 -8.40 -11.39 33.29
CA ALA A 593 -7.17 -10.92 33.92
C ALA A 593 -6.27 -10.20 32.90
N ARG A 594 -5.56 -9.17 33.37
CA ARG A 594 -4.64 -8.35 32.57
C ARG A 594 -3.41 -9.15 32.12
N ILE A 595 -3.03 -9.03 30.85
CA ILE A 595 -1.80 -9.60 30.30
C ILE A 595 -0.80 -8.48 30.07
N GLY A 596 0.14 -8.27 31.00
CA GLY A 596 1.17 -7.24 30.87
C GLY A 596 2.23 -7.55 29.80
N CYS A 597 2.79 -6.51 29.19
CA CYS A 597 3.90 -6.47 28.23
C CYS A 597 4.66 -7.78 27.95
N LYS A 598 5.41 -8.32 28.92
CA LYS A 598 6.26 -9.53 28.74
C LYS A 598 5.55 -10.86 28.99
N ALA A 599 4.42 -10.86 29.68
CA ALA A 599 3.65 -12.09 29.92
C ALA A 599 3.05 -12.66 28.62
N GLY A 600 2.82 -11.82 27.61
CA GLY A 600 2.27 -12.25 26.33
C GLY A 600 3.29 -12.85 25.35
N SER A 601 4.59 -12.86 25.64
CA SER A 601 5.61 -13.53 24.82
C SER A 601 5.30 -15.02 24.60
N ARG A 602 4.62 -15.68 25.56
CA ARG A 602 4.14 -17.07 25.42
C ARG A 602 3.12 -17.25 24.29
N TYR A 603 2.32 -16.22 23.98
CA TYR A 603 1.39 -16.23 22.84
C TYR A 603 2.12 -15.89 21.55
N PHE A 604 3.08 -14.94 21.58
CA PHE A 604 3.92 -14.60 20.43
C PHE A 604 4.70 -15.81 19.88
N PHE A 605 5.26 -16.65 20.76
CA PHE A 605 6.00 -17.86 20.39
C PHE A 605 5.14 -19.14 20.32
N SER A 606 3.84 -19.08 20.60
CA SER A 606 2.98 -20.28 20.59
C SER A 606 2.94 -20.95 19.21
N PRO A 607 3.01 -22.29 19.09
CA PRO A 607 2.83 -22.98 17.82
C PRO A 607 1.37 -22.99 17.35
N ASN A 608 0.42 -22.69 18.24
CA ASN A 608 -1.02 -22.78 18.00
C ASN A 608 -1.54 -21.62 17.10
N PRO A 609 -2.68 -21.80 16.42
CA PRO A 609 -3.42 -20.71 15.78
C PRO A 609 -3.69 -19.53 16.74
N ASN A 610 -3.83 -18.34 16.16
CA ASN A 610 -4.29 -17.17 16.90
C ASN A 610 -5.74 -17.37 17.39
N PRO A 611 -6.04 -17.22 18.70
CA PRO A 611 -7.35 -17.54 19.27
C PRO A 611 -8.48 -16.60 18.79
N ASN A 612 -8.17 -15.35 18.43
CA ASN A 612 -9.16 -14.45 17.85
C ASN A 612 -8.89 -14.29 16.34
N LEU A 613 -9.79 -14.81 15.51
CA LEU A 613 -9.67 -14.73 14.06
C LEU A 613 -9.88 -13.28 13.59
N LEU A 614 -8.83 -12.64 13.08
CA LEU A 614 -8.90 -11.32 12.45
C LEU A 614 -9.38 -11.47 11.00
N VAL A 615 -10.67 -11.75 10.86
CA VAL A 615 -11.31 -12.03 9.57
C VAL A 615 -11.08 -10.88 8.60
N GLY A 616 -10.58 -11.21 7.41
CA GLY A 616 -10.33 -10.29 6.31
C GLY A 616 -8.94 -9.67 6.26
N ALA A 617 -8.09 -9.89 7.27
CA ALA A 617 -6.71 -9.40 7.22
C ALA A 617 -5.97 -10.05 6.05
N VAL A 618 -5.31 -9.25 5.21
CA VAL A 618 -4.36 -9.76 4.21
C VAL A 618 -2.95 -9.54 4.73
N VAL A 619 -2.22 -10.63 4.87
CA VAL A 619 -0.84 -10.65 5.38
C VAL A 619 0.16 -10.14 4.34
N GLY A 620 1.38 -9.78 4.75
CA GLY A 620 2.46 -9.33 3.88
C GLY A 620 2.78 -10.24 2.68
N GLY A 621 2.45 -11.53 2.76
CA GLY A 621 2.42 -12.47 1.63
C GLY A 621 3.60 -13.46 1.59
N PRO A 622 3.78 -14.17 0.46
CA PRO A 622 4.87 -15.12 0.31
C PRO A 622 6.24 -14.44 0.15
N THR A 623 7.30 -15.22 0.37
CA THR A 623 8.68 -14.85 0.09
C THR A 623 8.95 -14.78 -1.43
N ASN A 624 10.13 -14.24 -1.78
CA ASN A 624 10.61 -14.13 -3.16
C ASN A 624 10.62 -15.47 -3.94
N ASN A 625 10.59 -15.35 -5.27
CA ASN A 625 10.90 -16.31 -6.36
C ASN A 625 10.51 -17.80 -6.22
N THR A 626 9.71 -18.17 -5.22
CA THR A 626 9.32 -19.55 -4.85
C THR A 626 7.87 -19.64 -4.40
N ASP A 627 7.20 -18.50 -4.23
CA ASP A 627 5.82 -18.38 -3.72
C ASP A 627 5.63 -19.01 -2.32
N SER A 628 6.71 -19.18 -1.54
CA SER A 628 6.68 -19.87 -0.24
C SER A 628 6.11 -18.99 0.89
N PHE A 629 5.39 -19.57 1.84
CA PHE A 629 4.80 -18.84 2.97
C PHE A 629 4.90 -19.65 4.28
N PRO A 630 5.51 -19.10 5.35
CA PRO A 630 5.81 -19.87 6.56
C PRO A 630 4.68 -19.93 7.62
N ASP A 631 3.56 -19.21 7.44
CA ASP A 631 2.45 -19.02 8.42
C ASP A 631 2.91 -18.96 9.88
N SER A 632 3.69 -17.94 10.23
CA SER A 632 4.39 -17.91 11.52
C SER A 632 4.63 -16.50 12.04
N ARG A 633 3.99 -16.18 13.18
CA ARG A 633 4.04 -14.91 13.92
C ARG A 633 5.39 -14.18 13.93
N PRO A 634 6.54 -14.82 14.19
CA PRO A 634 7.83 -14.10 14.18
C PRO A 634 8.26 -13.56 12.80
N PHE A 635 7.74 -14.11 11.71
CA PHE A 635 8.01 -13.67 10.34
C PHE A 635 7.05 -12.54 9.94
N PHE A 636 7.20 -11.37 10.58
CA PHE A 636 6.30 -10.23 10.41
C PHE A 636 6.21 -9.76 8.95
N GLN A 637 7.33 -9.71 8.22
CA GLN A 637 7.38 -9.32 6.80
C GLN A 637 6.43 -10.12 5.88
N GLN A 638 6.10 -11.37 6.25
CA GLN A 638 5.19 -12.25 5.52
C GLN A 638 3.82 -12.34 6.20
N SER A 639 3.78 -12.37 7.53
CA SER A 639 2.59 -12.74 8.33
C SER A 639 1.87 -11.56 8.99
N GLU A 640 2.40 -10.35 8.94
CA GLU A 640 1.76 -9.13 9.45
C GLU A 640 0.76 -8.58 8.42
N PRO A 641 -0.49 -8.31 8.80
CA PRO A 641 -1.40 -7.49 8.01
C PRO A 641 -1.26 -6.01 8.38
N THR A 642 -1.47 -5.12 7.41
CA THR A 642 -1.48 -3.67 7.65
C THR A 642 -2.72 -3.00 7.06
N THR A 643 -3.10 -1.87 7.63
CA THR A 643 -4.26 -1.08 7.19
C THR A 643 -4.22 -0.71 5.70
N TYR A 644 -3.04 -0.39 5.18
CA TYR A 644 -2.83 0.06 3.80
C TYR A 644 -2.73 -1.06 2.75
N ILE A 645 -2.59 -2.34 3.14
CA ILE A 645 -2.79 -3.48 2.22
C ILE A 645 -4.28 -3.63 1.92
N ASN A 646 -5.11 -3.63 2.96
CA ASN A 646 -6.54 -3.87 2.84
C ASN A 646 -7.29 -2.70 2.18
N ALA A 647 -6.83 -1.46 2.34
CA ALA A 647 -7.53 -0.27 1.84
C ALA A 647 -7.74 -0.23 0.30
N PRO A 648 -6.72 -0.41 -0.56
CA PRO A 648 -6.92 -0.56 -2.00
C PRO A 648 -7.66 -1.85 -2.39
N LEU A 649 -7.48 -2.94 -1.62
CA LEU A 649 -8.16 -4.21 -1.88
C LEU A 649 -9.69 -4.11 -1.75
N VAL A 650 -10.22 -3.23 -0.89
CA VAL A 650 -11.66 -2.95 -0.80
C VAL A 650 -12.22 -2.48 -2.16
N GLY A 651 -11.50 -1.60 -2.89
CA GLY A 651 -11.93 -1.13 -4.21
C GLY A 651 -11.89 -2.21 -5.29
N LEU A 652 -10.83 -3.02 -5.29
CA LEU A 652 -10.68 -4.18 -6.17
C LEU A 652 -11.82 -5.18 -5.98
N LEU A 653 -12.06 -5.60 -4.74
CA LEU A 653 -13.11 -6.55 -4.39
C LEU A 653 -14.50 -5.98 -4.65
N ALA A 654 -14.73 -4.69 -4.38
CA ALA A 654 -15.97 -4.01 -4.71
C ALA A 654 -16.26 -4.10 -6.20
N PHE A 655 -15.28 -3.80 -7.06
CA PHE A 655 -15.46 -3.91 -8.50
C PHE A 655 -15.81 -5.35 -8.92
N PHE A 656 -15.03 -6.35 -8.50
CA PHE A 656 -15.23 -7.73 -8.93
C PHE A 656 -16.56 -8.32 -8.42
N SER A 657 -16.97 -8.01 -7.19
CA SER A 657 -18.29 -8.31 -6.58
C SER A 657 -19.52 -7.90 -7.40
N GLY A 658 -19.36 -6.86 -8.24
CA GLY A 658 -20.42 -6.33 -9.11
C GLY A 658 -20.33 -6.76 -10.57
N HIS A 659 -19.30 -7.52 -10.97
CA HIS A 659 -19.04 -7.90 -12.37
C HIS A 659 -18.82 -9.41 -12.60
N TYR A 660 -18.65 -10.17 -11.52
CA TYR A 660 -18.56 -11.62 -11.46
C TYR A 660 -19.44 -12.12 -10.31
#